data_AF-A0A2V8HMJ1-F1
#
_entry.id   AF-A0A2V8HMJ1-F1
#
_cell.length_a   1.000
_cell.length_b   1.000
_cell.length_c   1.000
_cell.angle_alpha   90.00
_cell.angle_beta   90.00
_cell.angle_gamma   90.00
#
_symmetry.space_group_name_H-M   'P 1'
#
loop_
_entity.id
_entity.type
_entity.pdbx_description
1 polymer ?
#
loop_
_entity_poly.entity_id
_entity_poly.type
_entity_poly.pdbx_seq_one_letter_code
_entity_poly.pdbx_strand_id
1 'polypeptide(L)'
;MSVIEPLLRQPAAQAIGWALLHFLWQGTLVAGIAAVLLSMLRRSAADVRYVVASIALAVMLTMPVVTAVQMFQSADRSTNAILPRDDARTTSASGVRAPQPRPQTIDVGRGVMSVRSSVVAPQPSIVRLSRLLPTFMLVWLSGVLLLTLRLLTGWWWIHRLRTHGVAPASARLQQVAARLARKLHISGAVTLLESALVEVPTVVGWLKPVVLLPASALAGLAPQQLEAILAHEFAHIRRHDYLVNLLQMFVETLLFYHPAVWWLSRRIRHEREHCCDDLAVALCGDPVAYAGALADLEDVASAFRRKHRMTRKDLMPRHHFVAATGGSLLHRIRRLLGAPDAHDTHGPAWFGGGVAVLLVCGAVLAAQARQTPATTATSAAAPAQPAVAATTVVAATTVTKPAVASTRAPIATTIASTAPAAASTAVQRPGDDPAAAMAAAAARIREAADALRARASTMASAPAATAEARAAMDAAAARVGEVSQSIHNTQHGSSGNWVWSHNGEKLAVKYNGEFEFTDDDADVRWISPGGSLQISDAALIGRHTVEIRDTGAELQRRYWVNGSERPYEPEGRQWLHDHLPRFVRNTGIGAERRVARILKSGGPPAVLAEIGRIEGDYVKGVYYTQLFKQATLDPQTFRQTISQAGRDIHSDYGLATLLISIVDRLPADDQSRGTYFEAARGIRSDYELHRVYTSLLKRGPVSASLLAKVLQNATSIGSDYELSQLLQQIVAQQPLDSQTRGPFFAALETIGSDYERHRVLKAAVARPDVDDATIAAALQAAATGSSDYERASFLLETLKGHGIGGGARVPFFTALGRVQSGYERGRVLQAVARQPNASHDALLSALQSAKGMTGGYELAQVLTAVADTHTLTGDLREAYLDAADRLQGYDQGRVMTALVKSERRK
;
A
#
# COMPACT_ATOMS: atom_id res chain seq x y z
N MET A 1 -11.16 14.71 30.89
CA MET A 1 -11.34 15.83 29.92
C MET A 1 -11.26 17.21 30.58
N SER A 2 -11.96 17.45 31.69
CA SER A 2 -12.06 18.76 32.41
C SER A 2 -10.78 19.61 32.50
N VAL A 3 -9.61 19.02 32.72
CA VAL A 3 -8.33 19.77 32.88
C VAL A 3 -7.78 20.31 31.55
N ILE A 4 -8.04 19.65 30.42
CA ILE A 4 -7.43 19.97 29.12
C ILE A 4 -8.28 20.99 28.33
N GLU A 5 -9.60 20.97 28.51
CA GLU A 5 -10.52 21.88 27.83
C GLU A 5 -10.23 23.39 28.03
N PRO A 6 -9.92 23.91 29.24
CA PRO A 6 -9.54 25.32 29.38
C PRO A 6 -8.21 25.66 28.68
N LEU A 7 -7.28 24.70 28.57
CA LEU A 7 -6.00 24.90 27.86
C LEU A 7 -6.22 25.04 26.35
N LEU A 8 -7.07 24.19 25.76
CA LEU A 8 -7.44 24.25 24.34
C LEU A 8 -8.25 25.50 23.95
N ARG A 9 -8.83 26.20 24.93
CA ARG A 9 -9.57 27.45 24.74
C ARG A 9 -8.67 28.69 24.74
N GLN A 10 -7.38 28.58 25.06
CA GLN A 10 -6.44 29.72 25.02
C GLN A 10 -6.27 30.31 23.60
N PRO A 11 -6.00 31.62 23.44
CA PRO A 11 -5.86 32.25 22.11
C PRO A 11 -4.81 31.58 21.22
N ALA A 12 -3.68 31.16 21.79
CA ALA A 12 -2.63 30.43 21.05
C ALA A 12 -3.11 29.07 20.53
N ALA A 13 -3.85 28.30 21.34
CA ALA A 13 -4.42 27.02 20.93
C ALA A 13 -5.45 27.18 19.81
N GLN A 14 -6.32 28.20 19.90
CA GLN A 14 -7.27 28.53 18.84
C GLN A 14 -6.57 28.97 17.55
N ALA A 15 -5.54 29.81 17.63
CA ALA A 15 -4.78 30.27 16.47
C ALA A 15 -4.06 29.12 15.74
N ILE A 16 -3.48 28.16 16.49
CA ILE A 16 -2.89 26.94 15.93
C ILE A 16 -3.97 26.07 15.27
N GLY A 17 -5.11 25.84 15.94
CA GLY A 17 -6.22 25.05 15.39
C GLY A 17 -6.75 25.60 14.06
N TRP A 18 -6.94 26.92 13.96
CA TRP A 18 -7.35 27.57 12.72
C TRP A 18 -6.26 27.54 11.65
N ALA A 19 -5.00 27.73 12.00
CA ALA A 19 -3.88 27.66 11.05
C ALA A 19 -3.73 26.26 10.41
N LEU A 20 -3.88 25.20 11.21
CA LEU A 20 -3.90 23.81 10.70
C LEU A 20 -5.08 23.55 9.74
N LEU A 21 -6.21 24.23 9.94
CA LEU A 21 -7.37 24.14 9.04
C LEU A 21 -7.17 24.95 7.75
N HIS A 22 -6.65 26.18 7.85
CA HIS A 22 -6.24 26.96 6.66
C HIS A 22 -5.14 26.24 5.87
N PHE A 23 -4.30 25.43 6.51
CA PHE A 23 -3.28 24.66 5.80
C PHE A 23 -3.86 23.69 4.75
N LEU A 24 -5.12 23.22 4.89
CA LEU A 24 -5.75 22.32 3.93
C LEU A 24 -5.81 22.89 2.50
N TRP A 25 -6.03 24.20 2.34
CA TRP A 25 -6.01 24.84 1.02
C TRP A 25 -4.63 25.40 0.68
N GLN A 26 -3.87 25.91 1.67
CA GLN A 26 -2.51 26.42 1.46
C GLN A 26 -1.57 25.31 0.95
N GLY A 27 -1.53 24.17 1.64
CA GLY A 27 -0.74 23.01 1.25
C GLY A 27 -1.16 22.42 -0.09
N THR A 28 -2.47 22.40 -0.39
CA THR A 28 -3.00 22.00 -1.70
C THR A 28 -2.56 22.95 -2.82
N LEU A 29 -2.60 24.27 -2.59
CA LEU A 29 -2.14 25.28 -3.54
C LEU A 29 -0.64 25.18 -3.82
N VAL A 30 0.19 25.10 -2.76
CA VAL A 30 1.65 24.94 -2.89
C VAL A 30 2.01 23.63 -3.60
N ALA A 31 1.30 22.54 -3.33
CA ALA A 31 1.48 21.28 -4.04
C ALA A 31 1.07 21.37 -5.52
N GLY A 32 -0.01 22.07 -5.85
CA GLY A 32 -0.43 22.32 -7.23
C GLY A 32 0.62 23.11 -8.03
N ILE A 33 1.15 24.20 -7.44
CA ILE A 33 2.24 24.99 -8.02
C ILE A 33 3.50 24.13 -8.20
N ALA A 34 3.88 23.35 -7.19
CA ALA A 34 5.02 22.44 -7.27
C ALA A 34 4.85 21.38 -8.37
N ALA A 35 3.65 20.81 -8.54
CA ALA A 35 3.35 19.85 -9.59
C ALA A 35 3.48 20.46 -11.01
N VAL A 36 3.00 21.70 -11.20
CA VAL A 36 3.17 22.42 -12.47
C VAL A 36 4.65 22.69 -12.74
N LEU A 37 5.40 23.22 -11.76
CA LEU A 37 6.83 23.50 -11.92
C LEU A 37 7.64 22.23 -12.22
N LEU A 38 7.39 21.13 -11.50
CA LEU A 38 8.06 19.85 -11.74
C LEU A 38 7.71 19.25 -13.11
N SER A 39 6.48 19.44 -13.60
CA SER A 39 6.06 19.03 -14.95
C SER A 39 6.75 19.86 -16.05
N MET A 40 6.89 21.17 -15.86
CA MET A 40 7.69 22.03 -16.76
C MET A 40 9.17 21.63 -16.74
N LEU A 41 9.71 21.36 -15.56
CA LEU A 41 11.11 20.95 -15.33
C LEU A 41 11.35 19.44 -15.56
N ARG A 42 10.41 18.70 -16.17
CA ARG A 42 10.55 17.24 -16.39
C ARG A 42 11.81 16.85 -17.18
N ARG A 43 12.29 17.73 -18.06
CA ARG A 43 13.54 17.57 -18.86
C ARG A 43 14.80 18.13 -18.17
N SER A 44 14.68 18.75 -17.01
CA SER A 44 15.82 19.26 -16.23
C SER A 44 16.48 18.16 -15.40
N ALA A 45 17.74 18.37 -15.00
CA ALA A 45 18.47 17.48 -14.12
C ALA A 45 17.73 17.24 -12.78
N ALA A 46 17.90 16.06 -12.20
CA ALA A 46 17.21 15.65 -10.97
C ALA A 46 17.43 16.64 -9.81
N ASP A 47 18.62 17.23 -9.69
CA ASP A 47 18.97 18.17 -8.61
C ASP A 47 18.13 19.46 -8.66
N VAL A 48 17.79 19.96 -9.85
CA VAL A 48 16.88 21.11 -10.02
C VAL A 48 15.47 20.76 -9.53
N ARG A 49 14.99 19.55 -9.86
CA ARG A 49 13.67 19.05 -9.43
C ARG A 49 13.65 18.81 -7.91
N TYR A 50 14.73 18.27 -7.35
CA TYR A 50 14.94 18.08 -5.91
C TYR A 50 14.92 19.40 -5.13
N VAL A 51 15.63 20.43 -5.60
CA VAL A 51 15.64 21.76 -4.99
C VAL A 51 14.26 22.40 -5.03
N VAL A 52 13.57 22.39 -6.17
CA VAL A 52 12.20 22.93 -6.29
C VAL A 52 11.22 22.23 -5.36
N ALA A 53 11.27 20.90 -5.28
CA ALA A 53 10.41 20.13 -4.37
C ALA A 53 10.75 20.42 -2.89
N SER A 54 12.02 20.58 -2.55
CA SER A 54 12.48 20.89 -1.18
C SER A 54 12.09 22.31 -0.74
N ILE A 55 12.15 23.29 -1.65
CA ILE A 55 11.65 24.65 -1.41
C ILE A 55 10.14 24.63 -1.17
N ALA A 56 9.36 23.90 -1.98
CA ALA A 56 7.93 23.76 -1.77
C ALA A 56 7.59 23.13 -0.42
N LEU A 57 8.39 22.17 0.08
CA LEU A 57 8.22 21.57 1.41
C LEU A 57 8.54 22.57 2.54
N ALA A 58 9.57 23.40 2.37
CA ALA A 58 9.88 24.47 3.32
C ALA A 58 8.78 25.53 3.38
N VAL A 59 8.16 25.87 2.23
CA VAL A 59 6.97 26.76 2.18
C VAL A 59 5.77 26.11 2.87
N MET A 60 5.53 24.81 2.66
CA MET A 60 4.46 24.09 3.39
C MET A 60 4.64 24.12 4.91
N LEU A 61 5.89 24.12 5.42
CA LEU A 61 6.17 24.23 6.85
C LEU A 61 5.93 25.65 7.39
N THR A 62 6.28 26.70 6.63
CA THR A 62 6.20 28.08 7.14
C THR A 62 4.80 28.70 7.06
N MET A 63 3.98 28.36 6.07
CA MET A 63 2.62 28.92 5.94
C MET A 63 1.71 28.74 7.18
N PRO A 64 1.60 27.55 7.82
CA PRO A 64 0.78 27.42 9.04
C PRO A 64 1.37 28.19 10.22
N VAL A 65 2.70 28.31 10.33
CA VAL A 65 3.35 29.11 11.40
C VAL A 65 3.03 30.60 11.22
N VAL A 66 3.18 31.14 10.01
CA VAL A 66 2.82 32.52 9.69
C VAL A 66 1.33 32.79 9.94
N THR A 67 0.46 31.86 9.53
CA THR A 67 -0.99 31.96 9.76
C THR A 67 -1.32 31.99 11.26
N ALA A 68 -0.73 31.10 12.06
CA ALA A 68 -0.94 31.06 13.51
C ALA A 68 -0.47 32.36 14.19
N VAL A 69 0.70 32.90 13.81
CA VAL A 69 1.22 34.17 14.35
C VAL A 69 0.31 35.34 13.98
N GLN A 70 -0.18 35.43 12.74
CA GLN A 70 -1.11 36.47 12.31
C GLN A 70 -2.45 36.40 13.06
N MET A 71 -3.01 35.21 13.26
CA MET A 71 -4.26 35.01 13.98
C MET A 71 -4.12 35.30 15.48
N PHE A 72 -3.00 34.91 16.10
CA PHE A 72 -2.69 35.22 17.49
C PHE A 72 -2.55 36.74 17.72
N GLN A 73 -1.75 37.42 16.91
CA GLN A 73 -1.62 38.89 16.96
C GLN A 73 -2.94 39.62 16.72
N SER A 74 -3.85 39.05 15.93
CA SER A 74 -5.18 39.62 15.69
C SER A 74 -6.08 39.48 16.91
N ALA A 75 -6.07 38.31 17.59
CA ALA A 75 -6.80 38.09 18.83
C ALA A 75 -6.33 39.04 19.95
N ASP A 76 -5.02 39.13 20.18
CA ASP A 76 -4.44 40.01 21.21
C ASP A 76 -4.77 41.49 20.96
N ARG A 77 -4.78 41.94 19.69
CA ARG A 77 -5.19 43.31 19.34
C ARG A 77 -6.67 43.55 19.63
N SER A 78 -7.55 42.58 19.34
CA SER A 78 -8.98 42.68 19.67
C SER A 78 -9.23 42.73 21.17
N THR A 79 -8.52 41.94 21.99
CA THR A 79 -8.64 41.99 23.46
C THR A 79 -8.10 43.31 24.03
N ASN A 80 -6.93 43.76 23.60
CA ASN A 80 -6.31 45.00 24.08
C ASN A 80 -6.99 46.28 23.60
N ALA A 81 -7.88 46.21 22.59
CA ALA A 81 -8.69 47.35 22.15
C ALA A 81 -9.99 47.55 22.95
N ILE A 82 -10.35 46.62 23.84
CA ILE A 82 -11.59 46.65 24.63
C ILE A 82 -11.35 47.21 26.05
N LEU A 83 -10.10 47.24 26.51
CA LEU A 83 -9.72 47.91 27.76
C LEU A 83 -9.47 49.41 27.49
N PRO A 84 -10.09 50.34 28.25
CA PRO A 84 -9.75 51.76 28.17
C PRO A 84 -8.27 52.00 28.51
N ARG A 85 -7.63 52.90 27.76
CA ARG A 85 -6.35 53.49 28.21
C ARG A 85 -6.66 54.58 29.25
N ASP A 86 -6.49 54.25 30.52
CA ASP A 86 -6.30 55.24 31.56
C ASP A 86 -4.90 55.87 31.43
N ASP A 87 -4.71 56.72 30.40
CA ASP A 87 -3.48 57.49 30.18
C ASP A 87 -3.35 58.62 31.21
N ALA A 88 -3.11 58.24 32.46
CA ALA A 88 -2.91 59.13 33.60
C ALA A 88 -1.59 59.91 33.47
N ARG A 89 -1.61 61.05 32.76
CA ARG A 89 -0.54 62.06 32.84
C ARG A 89 -0.84 63.09 33.92
N THR A 90 -0.26 62.88 35.08
CA THR A 90 -0.12 63.88 36.14
C THR A 90 0.85 64.98 35.70
N THR A 91 0.33 66.16 35.34
CA THR A 91 1.09 67.42 35.32
C THR A 91 0.32 68.49 36.06
N SER A 92 0.85 68.90 37.22
CA SER A 92 0.26 69.88 38.12
C SER A 92 0.40 71.32 37.63
N ALA A 93 -0.64 72.14 37.74
CA ALA A 93 -0.56 73.54 38.21
C ALA A 93 -1.94 74.20 38.40
N SER A 94 -2.06 74.98 39.47
CA SER A 94 -2.86 76.21 39.67
C SER A 94 -4.18 76.44 38.90
N GLY A 95 -5.30 76.67 39.64
CA GLY A 95 -6.42 77.45 39.06
C GLY A 95 -7.78 77.51 39.78
N VAL A 96 -7.88 78.25 40.89
CA VAL A 96 -9.04 79.12 41.21
C VAL A 96 -10.48 78.54 41.19
N ARG A 97 -11.01 78.28 42.40
CA ARG A 97 -12.36 78.67 42.91
C ARG A 97 -13.62 77.91 42.43
N ALA A 98 -14.35 77.33 43.41
CA ALA A 98 -15.74 76.85 43.28
C ALA A 98 -16.76 78.03 43.39
N PRO A 99 -18.02 77.87 42.93
CA PRO A 99 -19.01 77.11 43.72
C PRO A 99 -20.04 76.26 42.92
N GLN A 100 -20.75 75.39 43.65
CA GLN A 100 -22.03 74.78 43.29
C GLN A 100 -23.21 75.75 43.57
N PRO A 101 -24.50 75.37 43.39
CA PRO A 101 -25.15 74.68 42.25
C PRO A 101 -26.46 75.39 41.81
N ARG A 102 -27.04 75.04 40.64
CA ARG A 102 -28.48 74.75 40.43
C ARG A 102 -28.78 74.36 38.96
N PRO A 103 -29.93 73.71 38.67
CA PRO A 103 -30.21 73.15 37.35
C PRO A 103 -30.73 74.19 36.36
N GLN A 104 -30.48 73.96 35.07
CA GLN A 104 -31.22 74.58 33.97
C GLN A 104 -31.86 73.50 33.11
N THR A 105 -33.17 73.37 33.22
CA THR A 105 -34.02 72.80 32.18
C THR A 105 -34.03 73.72 30.97
N ILE A 106 -33.91 73.18 29.76
CA ILE A 106 -34.73 73.58 28.60
C ILE A 106 -34.65 72.52 27.49
N ASP A 107 -35.76 71.78 27.41
CA ASP A 107 -36.52 71.43 26.21
C ASP A 107 -35.95 70.54 25.08
N VAL A 108 -36.87 69.98 24.29
CA VAL A 108 -36.68 68.81 23.42
C VAL A 108 -36.47 69.22 21.95
N GLY A 109 -35.24 69.09 21.46
CA GLY A 109 -34.87 69.51 20.10
C GLY A 109 -34.04 68.49 19.30
N ARG A 110 -34.74 67.56 18.61
CA ARG A 110 -34.24 66.61 17.60
C ARG A 110 -33.29 65.48 18.08
N GLY A 111 -33.46 64.30 17.49
CA GLY A 111 -32.29 63.50 17.10
C GLY A 111 -31.88 62.31 17.97
N VAL A 112 -32.81 61.55 18.57
CA VAL A 112 -32.48 60.17 19.03
C VAL A 112 -32.29 59.27 17.81
N MET A 113 -31.14 59.38 17.14
CA MET A 113 -30.65 58.35 16.25
C MET A 113 -30.31 57.13 17.10
N SER A 114 -31.27 56.21 17.19
CA SER A 114 -30.98 54.84 17.62
C SER A 114 -29.93 54.27 16.68
N VAL A 115 -28.67 54.24 17.13
CA VAL A 115 -27.62 53.47 16.49
C VAL A 115 -28.01 52.01 16.65
N ARG A 116 -28.74 51.49 15.66
CA ARG A 116 -28.93 50.06 15.48
C ARG A 116 -27.58 49.45 15.17
N SER A 117 -26.84 49.12 16.23
CA SER A 117 -25.67 48.26 16.17
C SER A 117 -26.08 46.97 15.49
N SER A 118 -25.80 46.87 14.20
CA SER A 118 -26.05 45.70 13.37
C SER A 118 -25.03 44.64 13.77
N VAL A 119 -25.29 44.00 14.91
CA VAL A 119 -24.61 42.77 15.34
C VAL A 119 -24.94 41.71 14.30
N VAL A 120 -24.09 41.63 13.27
CA VAL A 120 -24.12 40.59 12.26
C VAL A 120 -23.87 39.28 12.99
N ALA A 121 -24.94 38.54 13.28
CA ALA A 121 -24.86 37.28 13.97
C ALA A 121 -23.88 36.36 13.20
N PRO A 122 -22.81 35.86 13.84
CA PRO A 122 -21.81 35.06 13.14
C PRO A 122 -22.48 33.81 12.55
N GLN A 123 -22.25 33.55 11.26
CA GLN A 123 -23.01 32.55 10.52
C GLN A 123 -22.98 31.17 11.22
N PRO A 124 -24.08 30.41 11.21
CA PRO A 124 -24.22 29.18 11.99
C PRO A 124 -23.28 28.04 11.57
N SER A 125 -22.55 28.20 10.46
CA SER A 125 -21.42 27.36 10.03
C SER A 125 -20.16 27.63 10.88
N ILE A 126 -19.75 28.90 11.00
CA ILE A 126 -18.57 29.33 11.76
C ILE A 126 -18.72 28.97 13.24
N VAL A 127 -19.93 29.16 13.81
CA VAL A 127 -20.25 28.85 15.21
C VAL A 127 -20.30 27.34 15.52
N ARG A 128 -20.46 26.47 14.50
CA ARG A 128 -20.31 25.01 14.66
C ARG A 128 -18.86 24.59 14.53
N LEU A 129 -18.14 25.14 13.56
CA LEU A 129 -16.74 24.80 13.28
C LEU A 129 -15.82 25.14 14.46
N SER A 130 -16.03 26.30 15.11
CA SER A 130 -15.28 26.69 16.30
C SER A 130 -15.48 25.75 17.50
N ARG A 131 -16.65 25.08 17.61
CA ARG A 131 -16.92 24.08 18.66
C ARG A 131 -16.20 22.75 18.42
N LEU A 132 -15.85 22.44 17.18
CA LEU A 132 -15.12 21.22 16.80
C LEU A 132 -13.59 21.39 16.85
N LEU A 133 -13.11 22.64 16.87
CA LEU A 133 -11.69 22.99 16.87
C LEU A 133 -10.87 22.35 18.01
N PRO A 134 -11.35 22.27 19.28
CA PRO A 134 -10.61 21.61 20.35
C PRO A 134 -10.46 20.10 20.11
N THR A 135 -11.48 19.45 19.56
CA THR A 135 -11.46 18.01 19.22
C THR A 135 -10.49 17.75 18.08
N PHE A 136 -10.48 18.59 17.04
CA PHE A 136 -9.50 18.51 15.95
C PHE A 136 -8.06 18.68 16.48
N MET A 137 -7.82 19.64 17.38
CA MET A 137 -6.51 19.85 18.00
C MET A 137 -6.08 18.66 18.88
N LEU A 138 -6.99 18.01 19.60
CA LEU A 138 -6.71 16.78 20.37
C LEU A 138 -6.32 15.60 19.47
N VAL A 139 -7.03 15.40 18.36
CA VAL A 139 -6.70 14.36 17.36
C VAL A 139 -5.34 14.64 16.73
N TRP A 140 -5.07 15.90 16.38
CA TRP A 140 -3.78 16.33 15.83
C TRP A 140 -2.63 16.11 16.82
N LEU A 141 -2.75 16.57 18.08
CA LEU A 141 -1.75 16.35 19.13
C LEU A 141 -1.49 14.85 19.37
N SER A 142 -2.55 14.02 19.35
CA SER A 142 -2.43 12.58 19.52
C SER A 142 -1.67 11.91 18.36
N GLY A 143 -1.92 12.35 17.13
CA GLY A 143 -1.18 11.91 15.94
C GLY A 143 0.29 12.33 15.97
N VAL A 144 0.57 13.59 16.29
CA VAL A 144 1.94 14.12 16.46
C VAL A 144 2.69 13.35 17.55
N LEU A 145 2.06 13.08 18.70
CA LEU A 145 2.66 12.30 19.78
C LEU A 145 2.99 10.86 19.34
N LEU A 146 2.05 10.17 18.71
CA LEU A 146 2.24 8.81 18.20
C LEU A 146 3.39 8.72 17.19
N LEU A 147 3.44 9.65 16.24
CA LEU A 147 4.49 9.73 15.22
C LEU A 147 5.85 10.10 15.83
N THR A 148 5.89 11.02 16.79
CA THR A 148 7.11 11.39 17.52
C THR A 148 7.67 10.21 18.32
N LEU A 149 6.83 9.48 19.04
CA LEU A 149 7.22 8.25 19.75
C LEU A 149 7.79 7.20 18.78
N ARG A 150 7.14 7.00 17.61
CA ARG A 150 7.64 6.11 16.56
C ARG A 150 9.03 6.55 16.04
N LEU A 151 9.25 7.84 15.80
CA LEU A 151 10.56 8.37 15.39
C LEU A 151 11.63 8.16 16.47
N LEU A 152 11.31 8.41 17.75
CA LEU A 152 12.24 8.20 18.86
C LEU A 152 12.69 6.74 18.98
N THR A 153 11.79 5.76 18.82
CA THR A 153 12.18 4.34 18.80
C THR A 153 13.08 3.98 17.61
N GLY A 154 12.85 4.59 16.44
CA GLY A 154 13.73 4.45 15.27
C GLY A 154 15.12 5.04 15.50
N TRP A 155 15.19 6.24 16.10
CA TRP A 155 16.45 6.90 16.44
C TRP A 155 17.27 6.10 17.47
N TRP A 156 16.62 5.59 18.52
CA TRP A 156 17.25 4.70 19.50
C TRP A 156 17.80 3.42 18.85
N TRP A 157 17.04 2.81 17.94
CA TRP A 157 17.48 1.64 17.19
C TRP A 157 18.70 1.93 16.29
N ILE A 158 18.70 3.07 15.57
CA ILE A 158 19.85 3.50 14.76
C ILE A 158 21.09 3.75 15.63
N HIS A 159 20.92 4.32 16.83
CA HIS A 159 22.02 4.47 17.78
C HIS A 159 22.57 3.11 18.27
N ARG A 160 21.69 2.12 18.48
CA ARG A 160 22.07 0.74 18.82
C ARG A 160 22.84 0.06 17.68
N LEU A 161 22.39 0.19 16.43
CA LEU A 161 23.09 -0.33 15.24
C LEU A 161 24.51 0.25 15.09
N ARG A 162 24.73 1.51 15.48
CA ARG A 162 26.07 2.15 15.46
C ARG A 162 27.03 1.63 16.53
N THR A 163 26.53 0.93 17.56
CA THR A 163 27.29 0.60 18.78
C THR A 163 27.39 -0.90 19.08
N HIS A 164 26.55 -1.73 18.47
CA HIS A 164 26.49 -3.18 18.71
C HIS A 164 26.67 -3.93 17.39
N GLY A 165 27.45 -5.02 17.39
CA GLY A 165 27.60 -5.88 16.20
C GLY A 165 28.27 -5.18 15.00
N VAL A 166 29.28 -4.35 15.28
CA VAL A 166 30.06 -3.60 14.28
C VAL A 166 31.56 -3.78 14.50
N ALA A 167 32.33 -3.84 13.41
CA ALA A 167 33.79 -3.92 13.39
C ALA A 167 34.38 -2.87 12.44
N PRO A 168 35.62 -2.38 12.63
CA PRO A 168 36.26 -1.47 11.68
C PRO A 168 36.54 -2.19 10.36
N ALA A 169 36.17 -1.59 9.23
CA ALA A 169 36.38 -2.23 7.93
C ALA A 169 37.86 -2.33 7.56
N SER A 170 38.20 -3.36 6.77
CA SER A 170 39.59 -3.67 6.39
C SER A 170 40.35 -2.47 5.82
N ALA A 171 41.66 -2.38 6.08
CA ALA A 171 42.48 -1.22 5.71
C ALA A 171 42.42 -0.88 4.20
N ARG A 172 42.27 -1.88 3.33
CA ARG A 172 42.07 -1.70 1.88
C ARG A 172 40.75 -0.99 1.57
N LEU A 173 39.66 -1.32 2.26
CA LEU A 173 38.37 -0.63 2.08
C LEU A 173 38.41 0.80 2.63
N GLN A 174 39.08 1.03 3.77
CA GLN A 174 39.29 2.39 4.30
C GLN A 174 40.10 3.26 3.32
N GLN A 175 41.07 2.69 2.59
CA GLN A 175 41.80 3.39 1.52
C GLN A 175 40.92 3.72 0.31
N VAL A 176 39.99 2.83 -0.08
CA VAL A 176 38.99 3.11 -1.13
C VAL A 176 38.05 4.23 -0.69
N ALA A 177 37.53 4.19 0.54
CA ALA A 177 36.76 5.29 1.14
C ALA A 177 37.55 6.60 1.14
N ALA A 178 38.81 6.61 1.60
CA ALA A 178 39.66 7.80 1.60
C ALA A 178 40.01 8.31 0.18
N ARG A 179 39.90 7.48 -0.86
CA ARG A 179 39.98 7.89 -2.27
C ARG A 179 38.67 8.52 -2.74
N LEU A 180 37.52 7.88 -2.48
CA LEU A 180 36.19 8.39 -2.85
C LEU A 180 35.87 9.71 -2.13
N ALA A 181 36.11 9.81 -0.82
CA ALA A 181 35.87 11.04 -0.05
C ALA A 181 36.69 12.23 -0.59
N ARG A 182 37.92 11.99 -1.05
CA ARG A 182 38.74 13.03 -1.71
C ARG A 182 38.19 13.39 -3.11
N LYS A 183 37.83 12.42 -3.95
CA LYS A 183 37.15 12.69 -5.25
C LYS A 183 35.86 13.50 -5.09
N LEU A 184 35.10 13.24 -4.02
CA LEU A 184 33.86 13.95 -3.71
C LEU A 184 34.05 15.27 -2.96
N HIS A 185 35.28 15.63 -2.55
CA HIS A 185 35.55 16.79 -1.68
C HIS A 185 34.74 16.78 -0.37
N ILE A 186 34.69 15.64 0.34
CA ILE A 186 34.07 15.52 1.66
C ILE A 186 35.08 15.95 2.73
N SER A 187 34.78 17.03 3.45
CA SER A 187 35.67 17.71 4.41
C SER A 187 35.92 16.96 5.73
N GLY A 188 35.55 15.68 5.84
CA GLY A 188 35.61 14.91 7.07
C GLY A 188 35.88 13.43 6.85
N ALA A 189 36.51 12.78 7.83
CA ALA A 189 36.85 11.36 7.77
C ALA A 189 35.60 10.48 7.89
N VAL A 190 35.06 10.03 6.75
CA VAL A 190 34.00 9.02 6.69
C VAL A 190 34.57 7.68 7.19
N THR A 191 33.96 7.11 8.22
CA THR A 191 34.39 5.82 8.77
C THR A 191 33.57 4.69 8.16
N LEU A 192 34.21 3.67 7.59
CA LEU A 192 33.54 2.42 7.24
C LEU A 192 33.54 1.48 8.45
N LEU A 193 32.38 0.93 8.81
CA LEU A 193 32.26 -0.21 9.73
C LEU A 193 31.55 -1.36 9.03
N GLU A 194 32.01 -2.58 9.26
CA GLU A 194 31.36 -3.82 8.82
C GLU A 194 30.31 -4.22 9.87
N SER A 195 29.12 -4.65 9.46
CA SER A 195 28.05 -5.07 10.37
C SER A 195 27.35 -6.34 9.90
N ALA A 196 26.97 -7.17 10.87
CA ALA A 196 26.11 -8.35 10.65
C ALA A 196 24.60 -8.05 10.86
N LEU A 197 24.24 -6.83 11.30
CA LEU A 197 22.86 -6.47 11.66
C LEU A 197 22.09 -5.69 10.58
N VAL A 198 22.83 -5.10 9.63
CA VAL A 198 22.31 -4.29 8.51
C VAL A 198 22.22 -5.17 7.26
N GLU A 199 21.28 -4.88 6.36
CA GLU A 199 20.96 -5.73 5.19
C GLU A 199 21.45 -5.14 3.85
N VAL A 200 21.70 -3.83 3.81
CA VAL A 200 22.12 -3.02 2.65
C VAL A 200 23.12 -1.96 3.18
N PRO A 201 24.14 -1.48 2.43
CA PRO A 201 24.93 -0.31 2.83
C PRO A 201 24.06 0.83 3.36
N THR A 202 24.47 1.47 4.45
CA THR A 202 23.68 2.53 5.09
C THR A 202 24.55 3.57 5.78
N VAL A 203 24.44 4.84 5.35
CA VAL A 203 24.96 5.99 6.10
C VAL A 203 24.22 6.17 7.43
N VAL A 204 24.96 6.16 8.55
CA VAL A 204 24.45 6.42 9.90
C VAL A 204 25.20 7.58 10.56
N GLY A 205 24.44 8.61 10.95
CA GLY A 205 24.92 9.73 11.76
C GLY A 205 25.20 11.01 10.96
N TRP A 206 24.88 12.15 11.58
CA TRP A 206 24.98 13.49 11.01
C TRP A 206 26.33 14.20 11.23
N LEU A 207 26.74 14.48 12.48
CA LEU A 207 28.01 15.19 12.77
C LEU A 207 29.28 14.37 12.47
N LYS A 208 29.17 13.04 12.45
CA LYS A 208 30.25 12.11 12.08
C LYS A 208 29.63 10.93 11.33
N PRO A 209 29.48 11.01 10.00
CA PRO A 209 28.85 9.96 9.21
C PRO A 209 29.70 8.69 9.21
N VAL A 210 29.05 7.58 9.53
CA VAL A 210 29.61 6.23 9.53
C VAL A 210 28.83 5.42 8.50
N VAL A 211 29.50 4.82 7.52
CA VAL A 211 28.82 3.92 6.57
C VAL A 211 28.90 2.50 7.12
N LEU A 212 27.74 1.92 7.41
CA LEU A 212 27.62 0.52 7.82
C LEU A 212 27.54 -0.35 6.56
N LEU A 213 28.57 -1.17 6.33
CA LEU A 213 28.62 -2.14 5.24
C LEU A 213 28.13 -3.50 5.74
N PRO A 214 27.11 -4.12 5.12
CA PRO A 214 26.65 -5.43 5.51
C PRO A 214 27.68 -6.48 5.08
N ALA A 215 28.00 -7.43 5.96
CA ALA A 215 28.97 -8.49 5.68
C ALA A 215 28.64 -9.33 4.43
N SER A 216 27.35 -9.39 4.05
CA SER A 216 26.89 -10.01 2.81
C SER A 216 27.37 -9.29 1.54
N ALA A 217 27.37 -7.95 1.51
CA ALA A 217 27.86 -7.18 0.35
C ALA A 217 29.38 -7.30 0.19
N LEU A 218 30.12 -7.42 1.31
CA LEU A 218 31.58 -7.62 1.30
C LEU A 218 31.99 -9.00 0.77
N ALA A 219 31.13 -10.01 0.91
CA ALA A 219 31.35 -11.36 0.40
C ALA A 219 30.73 -11.64 -0.98
N GLY A 220 29.72 -10.84 -1.38
CA GLY A 220 28.89 -11.11 -2.56
C GLY A 220 29.11 -10.19 -3.77
N LEU A 221 29.85 -9.09 -3.65
CA LEU A 221 30.04 -8.10 -4.72
C LEU A 221 31.50 -7.99 -5.18
N ALA A 222 31.70 -7.72 -6.46
CA ALA A 222 33.02 -7.41 -6.99
C ALA A 222 33.55 -6.07 -6.45
N PRO A 223 34.88 -5.88 -6.31
CA PRO A 223 35.46 -4.65 -5.74
C PRO A 223 35.03 -3.35 -6.44
N GLN A 224 34.84 -3.40 -7.76
CA GLN A 224 34.39 -2.28 -8.58
C GLN A 224 32.91 -1.92 -8.30
N GLN A 225 32.05 -2.92 -8.12
CA GLN A 225 30.65 -2.73 -7.77
C GLN A 225 30.52 -2.12 -6.37
N LEU A 226 31.33 -2.62 -5.42
CA LEU A 226 31.39 -2.08 -4.07
C LEU A 226 31.91 -0.63 -4.04
N GLU A 227 32.90 -0.26 -4.88
CA GLU A 227 33.35 1.14 -5.01
C GLU A 227 32.26 2.04 -5.60
N ALA A 228 31.44 1.55 -6.54
CA ALA A 228 30.32 2.31 -7.10
C ALA A 228 29.15 2.50 -6.12
N ILE A 229 28.82 1.49 -5.31
CA ILE A 229 27.82 1.61 -4.24
C ILE A 229 28.34 2.53 -3.12
N LEU A 230 29.63 2.46 -2.77
CA LEU A 230 30.24 3.42 -1.84
C LEU A 230 30.20 4.86 -2.38
N ALA A 231 30.35 5.07 -3.69
CA ALA A 231 30.19 6.39 -4.30
C ALA A 231 28.75 6.94 -4.14
N HIS A 232 27.73 6.09 -4.22
CA HIS A 232 26.32 6.44 -3.95
C HIS A 232 26.07 6.81 -2.48
N GLU A 233 26.52 5.99 -1.52
CA GLU A 233 26.42 6.30 -0.09
C GLU A 233 27.15 7.61 0.25
N PHE A 234 28.30 7.87 -0.38
CA PHE A 234 29.08 9.08 -0.16
C PHE A 234 28.44 10.31 -0.85
N ALA A 235 27.64 10.13 -1.90
CA ALA A 235 26.84 11.21 -2.49
C ALA A 235 25.80 11.76 -1.49
N HIS A 236 25.11 10.89 -0.73
CA HIS A 236 24.19 11.33 0.33
C HIS A 236 24.89 12.13 1.43
N ILE A 237 26.12 11.74 1.80
CA ILE A 237 26.96 12.51 2.74
C ILE A 237 27.30 13.88 2.13
N ARG A 238 27.81 13.89 0.88
CA ARG A 238 28.24 15.12 0.19
C ARG A 238 27.13 16.14 -0.06
N ARG A 239 25.90 15.66 -0.28
CA ARG A 239 24.68 16.47 -0.47
C ARG A 239 23.98 16.83 0.84
N HIS A 240 24.47 16.35 1.99
CA HIS A 240 23.90 16.57 3.32
C HIS A 240 22.42 16.15 3.42
N ASP A 241 22.04 15.07 2.72
CA ASP A 241 20.64 14.66 2.55
C ASP A 241 19.93 14.31 3.87
N TYR A 242 20.68 14.06 4.94
CA TYR A 242 20.14 13.90 6.30
C TYR A 242 19.41 15.16 6.80
N LEU A 243 19.78 16.36 6.35
CA LEU A 243 19.10 17.62 6.70
C LEU A 243 17.71 17.68 6.04
N VAL A 244 17.62 17.35 4.75
CA VAL A 244 16.35 17.30 4.03
C VAL A 244 15.48 16.16 4.59
N ASN A 245 16.07 15.00 4.91
CA ASN A 245 15.35 13.90 5.54
C ASN A 245 14.83 14.28 6.94
N LEU A 246 15.56 15.09 7.72
CA LEU A 246 15.09 15.63 9.01
C LEU A 246 13.93 16.61 8.83
N LEU A 247 14.02 17.52 7.84
CA LEU A 247 12.90 18.39 7.45
C LEU A 247 11.67 17.58 7.03
N GLN A 248 11.84 16.54 6.21
CA GLN A 248 10.77 15.64 5.81
C GLN A 248 10.11 14.94 7.00
N MET A 249 10.89 14.37 7.92
CA MET A 249 10.34 13.73 9.13
C MET A 249 9.56 14.71 10.00
N PHE A 250 10.04 15.96 10.15
CA PHE A 250 9.34 17.00 10.91
C PHE A 250 8.02 17.41 10.23
N VAL A 251 8.04 17.65 8.91
CA VAL A 251 6.87 18.07 8.15
C VAL A 251 5.84 16.94 8.01
N GLU A 252 6.26 15.70 7.75
CA GLU A 252 5.40 14.51 7.73
C GLU A 252 4.79 14.20 9.11
N THR A 253 5.44 14.62 10.20
CA THR A 253 4.91 14.49 11.57
C THR A 253 3.89 15.56 11.90
N LEU A 254 4.18 16.83 11.64
CA LEU A 254 3.26 17.94 11.95
C LEU A 254 2.06 17.99 11.02
N LEU A 255 2.23 17.66 9.74
CA LEU A 255 1.23 17.81 8.69
C LEU A 255 0.74 16.43 8.17
N PHE A 256 0.81 15.41 9.03
CA PHE A 256 0.51 14.00 8.74
C PHE A 256 -0.87 13.75 8.10
N TYR A 257 -1.83 14.65 8.32
CA TYR A 257 -3.19 14.57 7.80
C TYR A 257 -3.32 15.07 6.34
N HIS A 258 -2.29 15.71 5.77
CA HIS A 258 -2.36 16.35 4.47
C HIS A 258 -1.80 15.46 3.33
N PRO A 259 -2.63 14.92 2.42
CA PRO A 259 -2.18 13.94 1.41
C PRO A 259 -1.12 14.50 0.44
N ALA A 260 -1.17 15.80 0.15
CA ALA A 260 -0.20 16.43 -0.74
C ALA A 260 1.21 16.57 -0.12
N VAL A 261 1.34 16.59 1.22
CA VAL A 261 2.64 16.57 1.91
C VAL A 261 3.32 15.21 1.69
N TRP A 262 2.57 14.12 1.87
CA TRP A 262 3.07 12.76 1.58
C TRP A 262 3.43 12.56 0.11
N TRP A 263 2.69 13.19 -0.82
CA TRP A 263 3.05 13.19 -2.25
C TRP A 263 4.36 13.93 -2.50
N LEU A 264 4.50 15.16 -1.99
CA LEU A 264 5.72 15.97 -2.19
C LEU A 264 6.95 15.30 -1.56
N SER A 265 6.82 14.80 -0.33
CA SER A 265 7.90 14.05 0.32
C SER A 265 8.25 12.74 -0.37
N ARG A 266 7.29 12.03 -1.01
CA ARG A 266 7.62 10.94 -1.92
C ARG A 266 8.44 11.42 -3.11
N ARG A 267 8.07 12.53 -3.77
CA ARG A 267 8.84 13.05 -4.92
C ARG A 267 10.25 13.50 -4.51
N ILE A 268 10.42 14.18 -3.38
CA ILE A 268 11.74 14.55 -2.82
C ILE A 268 12.60 13.30 -2.63
N ARG A 269 12.04 12.20 -2.09
CA ARG A 269 12.76 10.93 -1.96
C ARG A 269 13.19 10.37 -3.33
N HIS A 270 12.29 10.30 -4.32
CA HIS A 270 12.66 9.81 -5.67
C HIS A 270 13.76 10.67 -6.33
N GLU A 271 13.63 12.00 -6.34
CA GLU A 271 14.64 12.88 -6.96
C GLU A 271 15.98 12.80 -6.21
N ARG A 272 15.98 12.58 -4.88
CA ARG A 272 17.20 12.38 -4.09
C ARG A 272 18.00 11.16 -4.55
N GLU A 273 17.34 10.00 -4.67
CA GLU A 273 18.01 8.78 -5.14
C GLU A 273 18.60 9.00 -6.55
N HIS A 274 17.85 9.66 -7.44
CA HIS A 274 18.30 10.00 -8.78
C HIS A 274 19.53 10.91 -8.79
N CYS A 275 19.61 11.90 -7.90
CA CYS A 275 20.80 12.77 -7.77
C CYS A 275 22.04 12.00 -7.30
N CYS A 276 21.87 11.04 -6.39
CA CYS A 276 22.97 10.22 -5.90
C CYS A 276 23.38 9.14 -6.91
N ASP A 277 22.45 8.62 -7.72
CA ASP A 277 22.75 7.79 -8.88
C ASP A 277 23.56 8.56 -9.92
N ASP A 278 23.14 9.77 -10.28
CA ASP A 278 23.83 10.62 -11.26
C ASP A 278 25.28 10.94 -10.81
N LEU A 279 25.49 11.21 -9.52
CA LEU A 279 26.81 11.49 -8.97
C LEU A 279 27.68 10.24 -8.83
N ALA A 280 27.11 9.06 -8.54
CA ALA A 280 27.83 7.79 -8.53
C ALA A 280 28.32 7.41 -9.95
N VAL A 281 27.44 7.53 -10.95
CA VAL A 281 27.79 7.31 -12.37
C VAL A 281 28.90 8.27 -12.82
N ALA A 282 28.80 9.56 -12.48
CA ALA A 282 29.82 10.56 -12.83
C ALA A 282 31.22 10.27 -12.23
N LEU A 283 31.31 9.49 -11.14
CA LEU A 283 32.57 9.12 -10.48
C LEU A 283 33.16 7.79 -10.93
N CYS A 284 32.31 6.87 -11.39
CA CYS A 284 32.64 5.49 -11.75
C CYS A 284 32.68 5.26 -13.27
N GLY A 285 32.07 6.13 -14.08
CA GLY A 285 32.23 6.20 -15.54
C GLY A 285 31.33 5.26 -16.36
N ASP A 286 30.68 4.28 -15.75
CA ASP A 286 29.84 3.29 -16.44
C ASP A 286 28.44 3.17 -15.79
N PRO A 287 27.37 3.66 -16.45
CA PRO A 287 25.99 3.53 -15.98
C PRO A 287 25.48 2.07 -15.94
N VAL A 288 25.99 1.21 -16.84
CA VAL A 288 25.54 -0.18 -16.98
C VAL A 288 26.18 -1.06 -15.90
N ALA A 289 27.49 -0.91 -15.65
CA ALA A 289 28.14 -1.57 -14.52
C ALA A 289 27.57 -1.11 -13.17
N TYR A 290 27.17 0.17 -13.04
CA TYR A 290 26.49 0.66 -11.85
C TYR A 290 25.06 0.10 -11.70
N ALA A 291 24.28 0.01 -12.79
CA ALA A 291 22.98 -0.65 -12.78
C ALA A 291 23.08 -2.15 -12.43
N GLY A 292 24.14 -2.83 -12.88
CA GLY A 292 24.47 -4.19 -12.47
C GLY A 292 24.82 -4.30 -10.98
N ALA A 293 25.68 -3.40 -10.47
CA ALA A 293 26.00 -3.33 -9.04
C ALA A 293 24.76 -3.13 -8.16
N LEU A 294 23.79 -2.33 -8.60
CA LEU A 294 22.51 -2.13 -7.94
C LEU A 294 21.61 -3.39 -7.96
N ALA A 295 21.64 -4.18 -9.04
CA ALA A 295 20.91 -5.43 -9.13
C ALA A 295 21.52 -6.51 -8.22
N ASP A 296 22.83 -6.74 -8.33
CA ASP A 296 23.55 -7.75 -7.54
C ASP A 296 23.45 -7.44 -6.03
N LEU A 297 23.46 -6.16 -5.64
CA LEU A 297 23.23 -5.74 -4.26
C LEU A 297 21.84 -6.15 -3.73
N GLU A 298 20.77 -6.00 -4.52
CA GLU A 298 19.43 -6.43 -4.13
C GLU A 298 19.30 -7.96 -4.11
N ASP A 299 19.99 -8.69 -4.99
CA ASP A 299 20.03 -10.16 -4.93
C ASP A 299 20.77 -10.67 -3.69
N VAL A 300 21.91 -10.08 -3.35
CA VAL A 300 22.64 -10.35 -2.09
C VAL A 300 21.79 -9.98 -0.86
N ALA A 301 21.15 -8.81 -0.86
CA ALA A 301 20.28 -8.37 0.22
C ALA A 301 18.99 -9.22 0.33
N SER A 302 18.45 -9.70 -0.79
CA SER A 302 17.27 -10.58 -0.81
C SER A 302 17.64 -11.99 -0.34
N ALA A 303 18.82 -12.50 -0.69
CA ALA A 303 19.37 -13.75 -0.14
C ALA A 303 19.58 -13.67 1.38
N PHE A 304 20.14 -12.57 1.88
CA PHE A 304 20.30 -12.33 3.32
C PHE A 304 18.95 -12.26 4.04
N ARG A 305 17.97 -11.52 3.48
CA ARG A 305 16.59 -11.43 4.00
C ARG A 305 15.85 -12.78 3.97
N ARG A 306 16.09 -13.63 2.98
CA ARG A 306 15.59 -15.02 2.94
C ARG A 306 16.18 -15.84 4.10
N LYS A 307 17.49 -15.76 4.34
CA LYS A 307 18.21 -16.57 5.35
C LYS A 307 17.86 -16.19 6.80
N HIS A 308 17.77 -14.90 7.12
CA HIS A 308 17.54 -14.44 8.51
C HIS A 308 16.05 -14.32 8.90
N ARG A 309 15.12 -14.71 8.01
CA ARG A 309 13.67 -14.59 8.24
C ARG A 309 13.13 -15.48 9.37
N MET A 310 13.87 -16.53 9.75
CA MET A 310 13.47 -17.48 10.80
C MET A 310 13.81 -17.00 12.22
N THR A 311 14.94 -16.32 12.42
CA THR A 311 15.43 -15.88 13.74
C THR A 311 15.07 -14.45 14.12
N ARG A 312 14.61 -13.62 13.18
CA ARG A 312 14.34 -12.19 13.40
C ARG A 312 12.89 -11.87 13.81
N LYS A 313 12.17 -12.82 14.44
CA LYS A 313 10.75 -12.67 14.82
C LYS A 313 10.55 -11.88 16.12
N ASP A 314 11.47 -12.03 17.08
CA ASP A 314 11.24 -11.65 18.48
C ASP A 314 11.79 -10.27 18.88
N LEU A 315 12.20 -9.45 17.89
CA LEU A 315 12.81 -8.14 18.15
C LEU A 315 12.50 -7.03 17.13
N MET A 316 11.34 -7.05 16.43
CA MET A 316 10.84 -5.82 15.78
C MET A 316 9.37 -5.82 15.35
N PRO A 317 8.61 -4.74 15.61
CA PRO A 317 7.40 -4.43 14.85
C PRO A 317 7.77 -4.11 13.39
N ARG A 318 7.03 -4.68 12.43
CA ARG A 318 7.42 -4.71 10.99
C ARG A 318 7.21 -3.39 10.23
N HIS A 319 7.13 -2.27 10.95
CA HIS A 319 6.71 -0.97 10.42
C HIS A 319 7.74 0.16 10.61
N HIS A 320 8.90 -0.13 11.22
CA HIS A 320 9.89 0.91 11.57
C HIS A 320 10.79 1.33 10.39
N PHE A 321 10.76 0.60 9.28
CA PHE A 321 11.39 1.00 8.03
C PHE A 321 10.40 0.90 6.88
N VAL A 322 10.17 2.03 6.19
CA VAL A 322 9.85 2.00 4.76
C VAL A 322 11.18 1.77 4.02
N ALA A 323 11.74 0.57 4.18
CA ALA A 323 12.75 0.08 3.26
C ALA A 323 12.09 0.03 1.88
N ALA A 324 12.70 0.67 0.89
CA ALA A 324 12.01 0.95 -0.36
C ALA A 324 11.61 -0.36 -1.06
N THR A 325 10.34 -0.49 -1.41
CA THR A 325 9.86 -1.64 -2.19
C THR A 325 10.48 -1.61 -3.59
N GLY A 326 10.70 -2.80 -4.18
CA GLY A 326 11.55 -2.99 -5.36
C GLY A 326 11.17 -2.20 -6.63
N GLY A 327 9.95 -1.64 -6.69
CA GLY A 327 9.56 -0.71 -7.77
C GLY A 327 10.43 0.54 -7.86
N SER A 328 11.04 0.98 -6.74
CA SER A 328 12.01 2.08 -6.73
C SER A 328 13.33 1.73 -7.43
N LEU A 329 13.87 0.54 -7.15
CA LEU A 329 15.12 0.03 -7.74
C LEU A 329 14.97 -0.19 -9.25
N LEU A 330 13.87 -0.82 -9.67
CA LEU A 330 13.59 -1.08 -11.10
C LEU A 330 13.45 0.22 -11.91
N HIS A 331 12.88 1.28 -11.33
CA HIS A 331 12.82 2.60 -11.96
C HIS A 331 14.21 3.24 -12.06
N ARG A 332 15.04 3.18 -11.00
CA ARG A 332 16.45 3.65 -11.03
C ARG A 332 17.25 2.93 -12.11
N ILE A 333 17.17 1.60 -12.19
CA ILE A 333 17.84 0.79 -13.22
C ILE A 333 17.34 1.15 -14.63
N ARG A 334 16.02 1.26 -14.85
CA ARG A 334 15.46 1.67 -16.16
C ARG A 334 15.95 3.05 -16.59
N ARG A 335 15.97 4.02 -15.66
CA ARG A 335 16.50 5.38 -15.87
C ARG A 335 17.98 5.37 -16.25
N LEU A 336 18.81 4.60 -15.52
CA LEU A 336 20.25 4.46 -15.78
C LEU A 336 20.55 3.84 -17.15
N LEU A 337 19.69 2.93 -17.61
CA LEU A 337 19.77 2.30 -18.93
C LEU A 337 19.07 3.10 -20.05
N GLY A 338 18.60 4.32 -19.77
CA GLY A 338 17.99 5.20 -20.76
C GLY A 338 16.62 4.77 -21.28
N ALA A 339 15.93 3.84 -20.60
CA ALA A 339 14.60 3.39 -21.01
C ALA A 339 13.53 4.47 -20.70
N PRO A 340 12.52 4.67 -21.58
CA PRO A 340 11.50 5.70 -21.38
C PRO A 340 10.55 5.37 -20.22
N ASP A 341 10.33 6.35 -19.34
CA ASP A 341 9.46 6.21 -18.16
C ASP A 341 7.97 6.20 -18.51
N ALA A 342 7.35 5.02 -18.42
CA ALA A 342 5.93 4.81 -18.74
C ALA A 342 4.93 5.23 -17.64
N HIS A 343 5.38 5.58 -16.42
CA HIS A 343 4.50 5.71 -15.24
C HIS A 343 4.30 7.14 -14.69
N ASP A 344 5.07 8.14 -15.14
CA ASP A 344 5.02 9.52 -14.60
C ASP A 344 3.89 10.39 -15.23
N THR A 345 2.97 9.77 -15.98
CA THR A 345 1.88 10.43 -16.74
C THR A 345 0.58 10.61 -15.95
N HIS A 346 0.37 9.87 -14.86
CA HIS A 346 -0.82 10.02 -14.02
C HIS A 346 -0.66 11.16 -13.00
N GLY A 347 -1.27 12.31 -13.29
CA GLY A 347 -1.46 13.38 -12.31
C GLY A 347 -2.10 12.82 -11.02
N PRO A 348 -1.60 13.16 -9.83
CA PRO A 348 -1.92 12.40 -8.62
C PRO A 348 -3.38 12.57 -8.22
N ALA A 349 -4.07 11.47 -7.90
CA ALA A 349 -5.53 11.41 -7.72
C ALA A 349 -6.12 12.41 -6.70
N TRP A 350 -5.31 12.98 -5.80
CA TRP A 350 -5.76 14.06 -4.90
C TRP A 350 -6.10 15.37 -5.63
N PHE A 351 -5.71 15.57 -6.90
CA PHE A 351 -5.97 16.80 -7.64
C PHE A 351 -7.48 17.13 -7.75
N GLY A 352 -8.33 16.11 -7.97
CA GLY A 352 -9.80 16.30 -8.02
C GLY A 352 -10.39 16.75 -6.68
N GLY A 353 -9.91 16.17 -5.57
CA GLY A 353 -10.27 16.62 -4.22
C GLY A 353 -9.70 18.01 -3.89
N GLY A 354 -8.50 18.32 -4.37
CA GLY A 354 -7.85 19.61 -4.21
C GLY A 354 -8.63 20.76 -4.85
N VAL A 355 -9.21 20.55 -6.04
CA VAL A 355 -10.12 21.52 -6.67
C VAL A 355 -11.35 21.77 -5.81
N ALA A 356 -11.96 20.74 -5.21
CA ALA A 356 -13.10 20.91 -4.31
C ALA A 356 -12.72 21.71 -3.04
N VAL A 357 -11.56 21.44 -2.44
CA VAL A 357 -11.03 22.22 -1.29
C VAL A 357 -10.76 23.68 -1.67
N LEU A 358 -10.15 23.92 -2.84
CA LEU A 358 -9.90 25.28 -3.35
C LEU A 358 -11.20 26.05 -3.64
N LEU A 359 -12.24 25.39 -4.16
CA LEU A 359 -13.57 26.01 -4.35
C LEU A 359 -14.24 26.36 -3.02
N VAL A 360 -14.22 25.45 -2.04
CA VAL A 360 -14.77 25.69 -0.69
C VAL A 360 -14.03 26.84 0.02
N CYS A 361 -12.70 26.84 -0.01
CA CYS A 361 -11.91 27.90 0.62
C CYS A 361 -11.99 29.22 -0.16
N GLY A 362 -12.14 29.18 -1.49
CA GLY A 362 -12.47 30.36 -2.31
C GLY A 362 -13.81 30.98 -1.91
N ALA A 363 -14.84 30.17 -1.66
CA ALA A 363 -16.13 30.65 -1.14
C ALA A 363 -16.02 31.26 0.27
N VAL A 364 -15.18 30.69 1.15
CA VAL A 364 -14.90 31.27 2.49
C VAL A 364 -14.15 32.60 2.39
N LEU A 365 -13.12 32.70 1.54
CA LEU A 365 -12.40 33.96 1.31
C LEU A 365 -13.32 35.02 0.67
N ALA A 366 -14.18 34.64 -0.28
CA ALA A 366 -15.21 35.51 -0.85
C ALA A 366 -16.36 35.86 0.13
N ALA A 367 -16.42 35.23 1.31
CA ALA A 367 -17.31 35.61 2.41
C ALA A 367 -16.60 36.52 3.43
N GLN A 368 -15.29 36.39 3.61
CA GLN A 368 -14.47 37.30 4.44
C GLN A 368 -14.20 38.63 3.73
N ALA A 369 -13.91 38.63 2.43
CA ALA A 369 -13.70 39.84 1.63
C ALA A 369 -14.93 40.78 1.57
N ARG A 370 -16.12 40.27 1.91
CA ARG A 370 -17.36 41.06 2.04
C ARG A 370 -17.55 41.70 3.43
N GLN A 371 -16.54 41.64 4.32
CA GLN A 371 -16.62 42.15 5.69
C GLN A 371 -15.70 43.37 5.94
N THR A 372 -15.00 43.89 4.92
CA THR A 372 -14.30 45.18 5.03
C THR A 372 -15.32 46.32 5.13
N PRO A 373 -15.36 47.11 6.23
CA PRO A 373 -16.20 48.29 6.29
C PRO A 373 -15.68 49.35 5.31
N ALA A 374 -16.57 50.00 4.56
CA ALA A 374 -16.21 51.15 3.75
C ALA A 374 -15.90 52.34 4.67
N THR A 375 -14.64 52.76 4.73
CA THR A 375 -14.22 53.96 5.48
C THR A 375 -14.69 55.22 4.75
N THR A 376 -15.82 55.77 5.18
CA THR A 376 -16.32 57.07 4.75
C THR A 376 -15.33 58.18 5.17
N ALA A 377 -14.63 58.78 4.21
CA ALA A 377 -13.77 59.93 4.44
C ALA A 377 -14.53 61.23 4.13
N THR A 378 -14.64 62.14 5.11
CA THR A 378 -15.39 63.39 4.98
C THR A 378 -14.51 64.61 5.29
N SER A 379 -14.38 65.48 4.28
CA SER A 379 -14.03 66.91 4.35
C SER A 379 -12.63 67.33 4.85
N ALA A 380 -11.91 67.99 3.94
CA ALA A 380 -11.20 69.24 4.21
C ALA A 380 -11.46 70.19 3.02
N ALA A 381 -11.53 71.50 3.24
CA ALA A 381 -12.10 72.46 2.26
C ALA A 381 -11.08 73.41 1.61
N ALA A 382 -11.53 74.02 0.51
CA ALA A 382 -10.92 74.99 -0.42
C ALA A 382 -9.91 76.03 0.14
N PRO A 383 -9.07 76.59 -0.74
CA PRO A 383 -9.40 77.91 -1.32
C PRO A 383 -9.60 77.89 -2.85
N ALA A 384 -9.77 79.07 -3.49
CA ALA A 384 -10.61 79.21 -4.68
C ALA A 384 -10.01 79.92 -5.92
N GLN A 385 -10.47 79.48 -7.11
CA GLN A 385 -10.78 80.27 -8.33
C GLN A 385 -9.63 81.04 -9.06
N PRO A 386 -9.82 81.55 -10.30
CA PRO A 386 -11.05 81.74 -11.10
C PRO A 386 -11.09 81.03 -12.48
N ALA A 387 -12.10 81.34 -13.30
CA ALA A 387 -12.41 80.71 -14.58
C ALA A 387 -12.24 81.65 -15.79
N VAL A 388 -12.20 81.07 -17.00
CA VAL A 388 -12.34 81.75 -18.32
C VAL A 388 -13.29 80.91 -19.19
N ALA A 389 -14.00 81.53 -20.15
CA ALA A 389 -15.15 80.92 -20.85
C ALA A 389 -15.17 81.15 -22.37
N ALA A 390 -15.79 80.22 -23.12
CA ALA A 390 -16.47 80.35 -24.42
C ALA A 390 -17.04 78.95 -24.80
N THR A 391 -18.26 78.66 -25.25
CA THR A 391 -19.39 79.39 -25.90
C THR A 391 -19.39 79.34 -27.44
N THR A 392 -20.43 78.66 -27.99
CA THR A 392 -21.12 78.76 -29.31
C THR A 392 -21.59 77.34 -29.72
N VAL A 393 -22.85 76.87 -29.68
CA VAL A 393 -24.24 77.39 -29.84
C VAL A 393 -24.79 77.32 -31.28
N VAL A 394 -26.11 76.98 -31.40
CA VAL A 394 -26.97 76.72 -32.59
C VAL A 394 -26.84 75.27 -33.14
N ALA A 395 -27.87 74.48 -33.49
CA ALA A 395 -29.33 74.36 -33.23
C ALA A 395 -29.76 72.89 -33.57
N ALA A 396 -30.79 72.20 -33.05
CA ALA A 396 -32.27 72.38 -33.04
C ALA A 396 -32.92 72.42 -34.46
N THR A 397 -33.91 71.59 -34.86
CA THR A 397 -34.69 70.51 -34.17
C THR A 397 -34.99 69.33 -35.16
N THR A 398 -36.07 68.51 -35.27
CA THR A 398 -37.47 68.42 -34.74
C THR A 398 -38.09 67.00 -34.98
N VAL A 399 -38.97 66.50 -34.08
CA VAL A 399 -40.30 65.81 -34.27
C VAL A 399 -40.51 64.72 -35.39
N THR A 400 -41.20 63.56 -35.25
CA THR A 400 -41.67 62.64 -34.15
C THR A 400 -42.27 61.30 -34.70
N LYS A 401 -42.24 60.20 -33.90
CA LYS A 401 -43.20 59.03 -33.86
C LYS A 401 -43.30 58.11 -35.12
N PRO A 402 -44.04 56.95 -35.10
CA PRO A 402 -44.76 56.23 -34.02
C PRO A 402 -44.42 54.71 -33.86
N ALA A 403 -45.25 54.00 -33.08
CA ALA A 403 -45.38 52.52 -32.96
C ALA A 403 -46.90 52.18 -32.87
N VAL A 404 -47.43 50.94 -32.91
CA VAL A 404 -46.91 49.57 -32.68
C VAL A 404 -47.45 48.63 -33.82
N ALA A 405 -47.76 47.31 -33.80
CA ALA A 405 -47.83 46.14 -32.89
C ALA A 405 -47.99 44.83 -33.74
N SER A 406 -47.70 43.62 -33.18
CA SER A 406 -48.61 42.44 -33.14
C SER A 406 -47.94 41.06 -32.88
N THR A 407 -48.31 40.48 -31.73
CA THR A 407 -48.66 39.07 -31.37
C THR A 407 -48.27 37.80 -32.19
N ARG A 408 -47.85 36.78 -31.40
CA ARG A 408 -48.25 35.34 -31.37
C ARG A 408 -47.34 34.26 -32.05
N ALA A 409 -47.32 33.06 -31.43
CA ALA A 409 -46.64 31.82 -31.85
C ALA A 409 -47.64 30.74 -32.34
N PRO A 410 -47.21 29.58 -32.91
CA PRO A 410 -47.19 28.34 -32.08
C PRO A 410 -46.24 27.17 -32.51
N ILE A 411 -46.03 26.24 -31.56
CA ILE A 411 -46.07 24.73 -31.59
C ILE A 411 -45.52 23.91 -32.80
N ALA A 412 -44.91 22.75 -32.50
CA ALA A 412 -44.28 21.76 -33.41
C ALA A 412 -45.24 20.73 -34.08
N THR A 413 -44.76 19.91 -35.05
CA THR A 413 -45.13 18.48 -35.29
C THR A 413 -44.29 17.81 -36.42
N THR A 414 -44.18 16.47 -36.33
CA THR A 414 -43.77 15.38 -37.25
C THR A 414 -44.07 15.58 -38.77
N ILE A 415 -43.34 14.97 -39.74
CA ILE A 415 -43.62 13.67 -40.44
C ILE A 415 -42.44 13.29 -41.40
N ALA A 416 -42.40 12.02 -41.86
CA ALA A 416 -41.35 11.35 -42.67
C ALA A 416 -41.45 11.49 -44.22
N SER A 417 -41.09 10.44 -44.99
CA SER A 417 -41.13 10.24 -46.48
C SER A 417 -39.82 10.58 -47.25
N THR A 418 -39.34 9.87 -48.30
CA THR A 418 -39.62 8.54 -48.92
C THR A 418 -38.44 8.06 -49.80
N ALA A 419 -38.46 6.81 -50.29
CA ALA A 419 -37.53 6.26 -51.29
C ALA A 419 -37.84 6.68 -52.75
N PRO A 420 -37.05 6.22 -53.75
CA PRO A 420 -37.56 5.12 -54.61
C PRO A 420 -36.50 4.02 -54.93
N ALA A 421 -36.86 3.03 -55.75
CA ALA A 421 -36.11 1.78 -55.97
C ALA A 421 -36.14 1.27 -57.43
N ALA A 422 -35.28 0.28 -57.77
CA ALA A 422 -35.38 -0.52 -58.99
C ALA A 422 -34.77 -1.94 -58.85
N ALA A 423 -35.33 -2.86 -59.66
CA ALA A 423 -35.08 -4.29 -59.90
C ALA A 423 -33.62 -4.70 -60.28
N SER A 424 -33.22 -5.98 -60.42
CA SER A 424 -33.70 -7.30 -59.90
C SER A 424 -32.83 -8.43 -60.51
N THR A 425 -32.41 -9.43 -59.72
CA THR A 425 -32.25 -10.85 -60.15
C THR A 425 -32.04 -11.76 -58.94
N ALA A 426 -32.23 -13.08 -59.10
CA ALA A 426 -32.35 -14.02 -57.99
C ALA A 426 -31.27 -15.12 -57.99
N VAL A 427 -31.01 -15.69 -56.79
CA VAL A 427 -30.98 -17.15 -56.51
C VAL A 427 -31.05 -17.32 -54.99
N GLN A 428 -31.71 -18.39 -54.52
CA GLN A 428 -32.10 -18.55 -53.11
C GLN A 428 -31.72 -19.95 -52.58
N ARG A 429 -31.06 -20.01 -51.42
CA ARG A 429 -30.93 -21.20 -50.57
C ARG A 429 -31.00 -20.80 -49.08
N PRO A 430 -31.50 -21.66 -48.18
CA PRO A 430 -31.81 -21.29 -46.80
C PRO A 430 -30.68 -21.62 -45.81
N GLY A 431 -30.61 -20.84 -44.72
CA GLY A 431 -29.75 -21.10 -43.56
C GLY A 431 -29.56 -19.83 -42.72
N ASP A 432 -29.77 -19.96 -41.42
CA ASP A 432 -29.31 -19.06 -40.34
C ASP A 432 -29.53 -17.54 -40.50
N ASP A 433 -30.75 -17.10 -40.13
CA ASP A 433 -30.99 -15.68 -39.77
C ASP A 433 -30.42 -15.40 -38.36
N PRO A 434 -29.39 -14.53 -38.22
CA PRO A 434 -28.81 -14.21 -36.92
C PRO A 434 -29.77 -13.46 -35.99
N ALA A 435 -30.81 -12.79 -36.50
CA ALA A 435 -31.83 -12.15 -35.66
C ALA A 435 -32.67 -13.19 -34.91
N ALA A 436 -33.02 -14.31 -35.57
CA ALA A 436 -33.75 -15.41 -34.95
C ALA A 436 -32.91 -16.11 -33.86
N ALA A 437 -31.62 -16.35 -34.11
CA ALA A 437 -30.70 -16.92 -33.12
C ALA A 437 -30.54 -16.01 -31.88
N MET A 438 -30.43 -14.70 -32.08
CA MET A 438 -30.30 -13.72 -30.99
C MET A 438 -31.62 -13.56 -30.20
N ALA A 439 -32.78 -13.65 -30.86
CA ALA A 439 -34.08 -13.70 -30.18
C ALA A 439 -34.23 -14.96 -29.32
N ALA A 440 -33.82 -16.13 -29.81
CA ALA A 440 -33.83 -17.39 -29.05
C ALA A 440 -32.90 -17.36 -27.83
N ALA A 441 -31.71 -16.73 -27.96
CA ALA A 441 -30.82 -16.49 -26.83
C ALA A 441 -31.45 -15.56 -25.77
N ALA A 442 -32.07 -14.45 -26.21
CA ALA A 442 -32.75 -13.51 -25.32
C ALA A 442 -33.98 -14.13 -24.61
N ALA A 443 -34.65 -15.09 -25.23
CA ALA A 443 -35.71 -15.88 -24.60
C ALA A 443 -35.17 -16.80 -23.49
N ARG A 444 -34.13 -17.60 -23.79
CA ARG A 444 -33.48 -18.51 -22.82
C ARG A 444 -32.90 -17.78 -21.61
N ILE A 445 -32.31 -16.60 -21.80
CA ILE A 445 -31.80 -15.76 -20.70
C ILE A 445 -32.95 -15.29 -19.79
N ARG A 446 -34.13 -15.00 -20.35
CA ARG A 446 -35.32 -14.57 -19.59
C ARG A 446 -35.90 -15.74 -18.79
N GLU A 447 -36.09 -16.88 -19.43
CA GLU A 447 -36.54 -18.14 -18.82
C GLU A 447 -35.61 -18.56 -17.67
N ALA A 448 -34.29 -18.46 -17.85
CA ALA A 448 -33.32 -18.72 -16.79
C ALA A 448 -33.41 -17.71 -15.63
N ALA A 449 -33.63 -16.42 -15.92
CA ALA A 449 -33.81 -15.39 -14.90
C ALA A 449 -35.10 -15.57 -14.09
N ASP A 450 -36.19 -15.98 -14.75
CA ASP A 450 -37.48 -16.24 -14.09
C ASP A 450 -37.48 -17.56 -13.30
N ALA A 451 -36.76 -18.59 -13.77
CA ALA A 451 -36.45 -19.77 -12.96
C ALA A 451 -35.59 -19.46 -11.73
N LEU A 452 -34.66 -18.49 -11.83
CA LEU A 452 -33.87 -18.01 -10.70
C LEU A 452 -34.73 -17.22 -9.69
N ARG A 453 -35.65 -16.37 -10.17
CA ARG A 453 -36.64 -15.68 -9.33
C ARG A 453 -37.58 -16.67 -8.64
N ALA A 454 -38.08 -17.68 -9.34
CA ALA A 454 -38.90 -18.72 -8.76
C ALA A 454 -38.16 -19.44 -7.62
N ARG A 455 -36.92 -19.86 -7.84
CA ARG A 455 -36.05 -20.44 -6.80
C ARG A 455 -35.84 -19.51 -5.61
N ALA A 456 -35.59 -18.22 -5.83
CA ALA A 456 -35.45 -17.24 -4.75
C ALA A 456 -36.74 -17.11 -3.92
N SER A 457 -37.90 -17.08 -4.57
CA SER A 457 -39.22 -17.07 -3.90
C SER A 457 -39.48 -18.37 -3.12
N THR A 458 -39.07 -19.54 -3.64
CA THR A 458 -39.18 -20.82 -2.91
C THR A 458 -38.23 -20.91 -1.71
N MET A 459 -37.03 -20.32 -1.80
CA MET A 459 -36.11 -20.23 -0.66
C MET A 459 -36.63 -19.27 0.43
N ALA A 460 -37.42 -18.26 0.06
CA ALA A 460 -38.00 -17.31 1.01
C ALA A 460 -39.20 -17.85 1.82
N SER A 461 -39.75 -19.02 1.47
CA SER A 461 -41.01 -19.55 2.05
C SER A 461 -40.86 -20.83 2.88
N ALA A 462 -39.65 -21.28 3.20
CA ALA A 462 -39.39 -22.46 4.03
C ALA A 462 -39.34 -22.13 5.54
N PRO A 463 -40.37 -22.45 6.37
CA PRO A 463 -40.51 -21.83 7.71
C PRO A 463 -39.76 -22.55 8.85
N ALA A 464 -39.23 -23.75 8.63
CA ALA A 464 -38.70 -24.61 9.69
C ALA A 464 -37.18 -24.47 9.91
N ALA A 465 -36.38 -24.52 8.85
CA ALA A 465 -34.91 -24.53 8.95
C ALA A 465 -34.32 -23.22 9.48
N THR A 466 -35.06 -22.11 9.37
CA THR A 466 -34.64 -20.80 9.87
C THR A 466 -34.70 -20.71 11.40
N ALA A 467 -35.51 -21.52 12.09
CA ALA A 467 -35.56 -21.50 13.56
C ALA A 467 -34.28 -22.10 14.18
N GLU A 468 -33.82 -23.26 13.69
CA GLU A 468 -32.58 -23.88 14.15
C GLU A 468 -31.34 -23.11 13.67
N ALA A 469 -31.31 -22.66 12.42
CA ALA A 469 -30.21 -21.83 11.91
C ALA A 469 -30.11 -20.50 12.66
N ARG A 470 -31.25 -19.90 13.06
CA ARG A 470 -31.27 -18.68 13.87
C ARG A 470 -30.95 -18.95 15.33
N ALA A 471 -31.38 -20.06 15.93
CA ALA A 471 -30.94 -20.46 17.26
C ALA A 471 -29.42 -20.73 17.28
N ALA A 472 -28.84 -21.30 16.22
CA ALA A 472 -27.40 -21.47 16.07
C ALA A 472 -26.67 -20.13 15.84
N MET A 473 -27.23 -19.22 15.04
CA MET A 473 -26.70 -17.86 14.86
C MET A 473 -26.82 -17.00 16.12
N ASP A 474 -27.90 -17.11 16.89
CA ASP A 474 -28.12 -16.36 18.12
C ASP A 474 -27.28 -16.96 19.27
N ALA A 475 -27.07 -18.28 19.30
CA ALA A 475 -26.09 -18.93 20.17
C ALA A 475 -24.63 -18.66 19.77
N ALA A 476 -24.36 -18.36 18.50
CA ALA A 476 -23.06 -17.85 18.05
C ALA A 476 -22.91 -16.35 18.38
N ALA A 477 -23.96 -15.54 18.21
CA ALA A 477 -23.98 -14.12 18.57
C ALA A 477 -23.84 -13.92 20.09
N ALA A 478 -24.42 -14.81 20.91
CA ALA A 478 -24.21 -14.85 22.34
C ALA A 478 -22.75 -15.17 22.74
N ARG A 479 -21.95 -15.80 21.86
CA ARG A 479 -20.49 -15.95 22.01
C ARG A 479 -19.70 -14.78 21.42
N VAL A 480 -20.36 -13.85 20.74
CA VAL A 480 -19.80 -12.66 20.07
C VAL A 480 -20.12 -11.35 20.84
N GLY A 481 -20.72 -11.45 22.03
CA GLY A 481 -20.47 -10.44 23.06
C GLY A 481 -18.96 -10.39 23.31
N GLU A 482 -18.32 -9.24 23.08
CA GLU A 482 -16.88 -9.14 22.82
C GLU A 482 -15.99 -9.76 23.91
N VAL A 483 -15.56 -11.02 23.70
CA VAL A 483 -14.61 -11.70 24.60
C VAL A 483 -13.22 -11.11 24.40
N SER A 484 -12.95 -10.01 25.11
CA SER A 484 -11.71 -9.24 25.00
C SER A 484 -10.56 -9.94 25.73
N GLN A 485 -10.06 -11.03 25.14
CA GLN A 485 -8.84 -11.68 25.60
C GLN A 485 -7.62 -10.94 25.06
N SER A 486 -6.67 -10.60 25.93
CA SER A 486 -5.35 -10.12 25.53
C SER A 486 -4.23 -10.83 26.30
N ILE A 487 -3.09 -11.00 25.64
CA ILE A 487 -1.86 -11.54 26.23
C ILE A 487 -0.71 -10.62 25.84
N HIS A 488 0.02 -10.11 26.82
CA HIS A 488 1.23 -9.31 26.62
C HIS A 488 2.38 -9.95 27.42
N ASN A 489 3.40 -10.44 26.73
CA ASN A 489 4.61 -10.98 27.35
C ASN A 489 5.81 -10.09 26.98
N THR A 490 6.62 -9.75 27.98
CA THR A 490 7.93 -9.13 27.83
C THR A 490 8.96 -9.96 28.59
N GLN A 491 9.99 -10.44 27.89
CA GLN A 491 11.05 -11.27 28.48
C GLN A 491 12.43 -10.71 28.11
N HIS A 492 13.32 -10.59 29.09
CA HIS A 492 14.72 -10.20 28.96
C HIS A 492 15.58 -11.18 29.79
N GLY A 493 16.24 -12.12 29.10
CA GLY A 493 17.00 -13.20 29.75
C GLY A 493 16.09 -14.11 30.59
N SER A 494 16.49 -14.34 31.84
CA SER A 494 15.75 -15.07 32.87
C SER A 494 14.65 -14.25 33.56
N SER A 495 14.40 -13.00 33.14
CA SER A 495 13.39 -12.12 33.73
C SER A 495 12.27 -11.79 32.75
N GLY A 496 11.06 -11.56 33.25
CA GLY A 496 9.96 -11.14 32.40
C GLY A 496 8.66 -10.79 33.12
N ASN A 497 7.67 -10.38 32.33
CA ASN A 497 6.35 -9.98 32.78
C ASN A 497 5.31 -10.42 31.74
N TRP A 498 4.44 -11.33 32.15
CA TRP A 498 3.24 -11.74 31.43
C TRP A 498 2.03 -10.99 31.97
N VAL A 499 1.13 -10.55 31.10
CA VAL A 499 -0.17 -9.97 31.46
C VAL A 499 -1.23 -10.63 30.60
N TRP A 500 -2.24 -11.20 31.24
CA TRP A 500 -3.44 -11.74 30.62
C TRP A 500 -4.63 -10.89 31.03
N SER A 501 -5.55 -10.63 30.09
CA SER A 501 -6.88 -10.12 30.39
C SER A 501 -7.93 -10.94 29.67
N HIS A 502 -9.13 -11.03 30.25
CA HIS A 502 -10.31 -11.66 29.68
C HIS A 502 -11.54 -11.03 30.37
N ASN A 503 -12.50 -10.48 29.60
CA ASN A 503 -13.79 -9.97 30.10
C ASN A 503 -13.73 -9.06 31.34
N GLY A 504 -12.71 -8.18 31.40
CA GLY A 504 -12.48 -7.27 32.53
C GLY A 504 -11.65 -7.85 33.67
N GLU A 505 -11.54 -9.18 33.78
CA GLU A 505 -10.51 -9.82 34.60
C GLU A 505 -9.14 -9.58 33.98
N LYS A 506 -8.12 -9.40 34.82
CA LYS A 506 -6.74 -9.21 34.41
C LYS A 506 -5.78 -9.68 35.48
N LEU A 507 -4.88 -10.61 35.10
CA LEU A 507 -3.82 -11.15 35.95
C LEU A 507 -2.45 -10.83 35.33
N ALA A 508 -1.48 -10.49 36.16
CA ALA A 508 -0.11 -10.20 35.76
C ALA A 508 0.87 -11.07 36.56
N VAL A 509 1.86 -11.64 35.88
CA VAL A 509 2.90 -12.48 36.46
C VAL A 509 4.28 -11.96 36.05
N LYS A 510 4.99 -11.40 37.02
CA LYS A 510 6.39 -10.97 36.90
C LYS A 510 7.29 -12.08 37.45
N TYR A 511 8.44 -12.30 36.83
CA TYR A 511 9.41 -13.27 37.29
C TYR A 511 10.85 -12.82 37.04
N ASN A 512 11.76 -13.34 37.84
CA ASN A 512 13.19 -13.26 37.68
C ASN A 512 13.80 -14.60 38.11
N GLY A 513 14.56 -15.24 37.23
CA GLY A 513 15.00 -16.62 37.39
C GLY A 513 14.08 -17.62 36.68
N GLU A 514 14.49 -18.88 36.66
CA GLU A 514 13.65 -20.00 36.20
C GLU A 514 12.72 -20.45 37.33
N PHE A 515 11.63 -21.14 36.98
CA PHE A 515 10.65 -21.64 37.94
C PHE A 515 9.89 -22.85 37.37
N GLU A 516 9.27 -23.63 38.25
CA GLU A 516 8.40 -24.76 37.91
C GLU A 516 7.11 -24.71 38.74
N PHE A 517 5.97 -24.90 38.10
CA PHE A 517 4.68 -25.06 38.77
C PHE A 517 4.44 -26.49 39.24
N THR A 518 3.58 -26.68 40.24
CA THR A 518 3.07 -28.00 40.65
C THR A 518 2.33 -28.72 39.51
N ASP A 519 2.01 -30.00 39.66
CA ASP A 519 1.47 -30.80 38.54
C ASP A 519 0.02 -30.51 38.18
N ASP A 520 -0.72 -29.90 39.11
CA ASP A 520 -2.02 -29.25 38.93
C ASP A 520 -1.93 -27.79 38.42
N ASP A 521 -0.71 -27.24 38.40
CA ASP A 521 -0.38 -25.83 38.16
C ASP A 521 -1.06 -24.83 39.14
N ALA A 522 -1.31 -25.25 40.39
CA ALA A 522 -1.95 -24.45 41.44
C ALA A 522 -0.98 -23.72 42.40
N ASP A 523 0.29 -24.10 42.47
CA ASP A 523 1.35 -23.44 43.26
C ASP A 523 2.69 -23.51 42.49
N VAL A 524 3.74 -22.86 43.00
CA VAL A 524 5.12 -22.97 42.49
C VAL A 524 5.88 -24.03 43.28
N ARG A 525 6.35 -25.06 42.57
CA ARG A 525 7.18 -26.15 43.09
C ARG A 525 8.62 -25.70 43.36
N TRP A 526 9.18 -24.90 42.46
CA TRP A 526 10.59 -24.52 42.49
C TRP A 526 10.84 -23.16 41.82
N ILE A 527 11.85 -22.43 42.29
CA ILE A 527 12.40 -21.22 41.68
C ILE A 527 13.93 -21.35 41.72
N SER A 528 14.62 -20.88 40.67
CA SER A 528 16.09 -20.88 40.62
C SER A 528 16.71 -20.01 41.73
N PRO A 529 17.92 -20.32 42.23
CA PRO A 529 18.55 -19.61 43.35
C PRO A 529 18.51 -18.08 43.25
N GLY A 530 18.01 -17.42 44.31
CA GLY A 530 17.82 -15.97 44.38
C GLY A 530 16.73 -15.39 43.45
N GLY A 531 15.97 -16.25 42.77
CA GLY A 531 14.87 -15.86 41.91
C GLY A 531 13.59 -15.48 42.68
N SER A 532 12.64 -14.89 41.96
CA SER A 532 11.33 -14.51 42.52
C SER A 532 10.26 -14.43 41.44
N LEU A 533 9.04 -14.83 41.80
CA LEU A 533 7.84 -14.79 40.95
C LEU A 533 6.72 -14.08 41.72
N GLN A 534 6.12 -13.05 41.10
CA GLN A 534 5.05 -12.23 41.66
C GLN A 534 3.81 -12.31 40.77
N ILE A 535 2.69 -12.74 41.33
CA ILE A 535 1.38 -12.87 40.66
C ILE A 535 0.44 -11.84 41.28
N SER A 536 -0.27 -11.06 40.49
CA SER A 536 -1.27 -10.10 40.99
C SER A 536 -2.42 -9.93 40.02
N ASP A 537 -3.63 -9.72 40.53
CA ASP A 537 -4.70 -9.14 39.72
C ASP A 537 -4.48 -7.63 39.48
N ALA A 538 -5.36 -7.03 38.67
CA ALA A 538 -5.43 -5.60 38.41
C ALA A 538 -6.76 -4.97 38.85
N ALA A 539 -7.41 -5.51 39.89
CA ALA A 539 -8.60 -4.92 40.48
C ALA A 539 -8.31 -3.52 41.05
N LEU A 540 -9.31 -2.65 40.98
CA LEU A 540 -9.23 -1.27 41.48
C LEU A 540 -9.49 -1.19 43.00
N ILE A 541 -10.24 -2.15 43.53
CA ILE A 541 -10.51 -2.40 44.95
C ILE A 541 -10.52 -3.92 45.12
N GLY A 542 -9.89 -4.43 46.17
CA GLY A 542 -9.69 -5.87 46.38
C GLY A 542 -8.54 -6.42 45.53
N ARG A 543 -7.46 -5.67 45.37
CA ARG A 543 -6.29 -6.12 44.59
C ARG A 543 -5.45 -7.12 45.37
N HIS A 544 -5.37 -8.35 44.89
CA HIS A 544 -4.54 -9.41 45.46
C HIS A 544 -3.14 -9.38 44.83
N THR A 545 -2.13 -9.78 45.61
CA THR A 545 -0.77 -10.04 45.11
C THR A 545 -0.13 -11.14 45.94
N VAL A 546 0.47 -12.13 45.29
CA VAL A 546 1.32 -13.16 45.89
C VAL A 546 2.75 -12.98 45.37
N GLU A 547 3.74 -12.97 46.25
CA GLU A 547 5.17 -13.05 45.90
C GLU A 547 5.74 -14.34 46.46
N ILE A 548 6.45 -15.08 45.60
CA ILE A 548 7.19 -16.30 45.95
C ILE A 548 8.65 -16.04 45.60
N ARG A 549 9.56 -16.21 46.56
CA ARG A 549 11.00 -15.97 46.40
C ARG A 549 11.80 -17.15 46.95
N ASP A 550 12.85 -17.53 46.23
CA ASP A 550 13.86 -18.41 46.79
C ASP A 550 14.72 -17.67 47.84
N THR A 551 14.99 -18.36 48.95
CA THR A 551 15.86 -17.88 50.04
C THR A 551 17.10 -18.76 50.25
N GLY A 552 17.31 -19.80 49.43
CA GLY A 552 18.37 -20.79 49.59
C GLY A 552 18.12 -21.86 50.67
N ALA A 553 17.08 -21.69 51.49
CA ALA A 553 16.59 -22.69 52.43
C ALA A 553 15.21 -23.23 52.02
N GLU A 554 14.23 -22.33 51.88
CA GLU A 554 12.88 -22.66 51.40
C GLU A 554 12.30 -21.55 50.51
N LEU A 555 11.20 -21.83 49.81
CA LEU A 555 10.43 -20.85 49.05
C LEU A 555 9.58 -19.97 49.99
N GLN A 556 10.06 -18.76 50.27
CA GLN A 556 9.32 -17.76 51.03
C GLN A 556 8.10 -17.30 50.22
N ARG A 557 6.92 -17.31 50.84
CA ARG A 557 5.65 -16.86 50.24
C ARG A 557 5.08 -15.69 51.04
N ARG A 558 4.64 -14.64 50.35
CA ARG A 558 4.04 -13.42 50.92
C ARG A 558 2.79 -13.04 50.13
N TYR A 559 1.82 -12.43 50.80
CA TYR A 559 0.50 -12.14 50.25
C TYR A 559 -0.01 -10.77 50.71
N TRP A 560 -0.61 -10.02 49.79
CA TRP A 560 -1.15 -8.69 50.05
C TRP A 560 -2.55 -8.53 49.46
N VAL A 561 -3.39 -7.79 50.18
CA VAL A 561 -4.70 -7.31 49.71
C VAL A 561 -4.72 -5.79 49.82
N ASN A 562 -4.98 -5.10 48.71
CA ASN A 562 -4.93 -3.63 48.61
C ASN A 562 -3.60 -2.99 49.07
N GLY A 563 -2.49 -3.74 49.00
CA GLY A 563 -1.16 -3.31 49.46
C GLY A 563 -0.88 -3.56 50.95
N SER A 564 -1.87 -3.96 51.75
CA SER A 564 -1.67 -4.43 53.12
C SER A 564 -1.29 -5.91 53.12
N GLU A 565 -0.23 -6.27 53.85
CA GLU A 565 0.23 -7.67 53.96
C GLU A 565 -0.74 -8.51 54.80
N ARG A 566 -0.91 -9.77 54.43
CA ARG A 566 -1.86 -10.73 55.01
C ARG A 566 -1.18 -12.11 55.15
N PRO A 567 -1.64 -12.97 56.08
CA PRO A 567 -1.16 -14.36 56.15
C PRO A 567 -1.35 -15.07 54.81
N TYR A 568 -0.30 -15.73 54.31
CA TYR A 568 -0.39 -16.50 53.07
C TYR A 568 -1.33 -17.72 53.21
N GLU A 569 -1.29 -18.39 54.37
CA GLU A 569 -2.22 -19.47 54.70
C GLU A 569 -3.41 -18.93 55.53
N PRO A 570 -4.67 -19.28 55.21
CA PRO A 570 -5.13 -19.97 54.00
C PRO A 570 -5.42 -19.03 52.82
N GLU A 571 -5.65 -17.73 53.08
CA GLU A 571 -6.22 -16.76 52.11
C GLU A 571 -5.41 -16.68 50.81
N GLY A 572 -4.10 -16.46 50.92
CA GLY A 572 -3.21 -16.28 49.77
C GLY A 572 -2.98 -17.56 48.96
N ARG A 573 -2.94 -18.72 49.62
CA ARG A 573 -2.84 -20.02 48.95
C ARG A 573 -4.11 -20.36 48.17
N GLN A 574 -5.28 -20.14 48.77
CA GLN A 574 -6.55 -20.38 48.09
C GLN A 574 -6.71 -19.46 46.88
N TRP A 575 -6.39 -18.17 47.03
CA TRP A 575 -6.40 -17.24 45.89
C TRP A 575 -5.45 -17.68 44.77
N LEU A 576 -4.24 -18.14 45.11
CA LEU A 576 -3.27 -18.66 44.14
C LEU A 576 -3.82 -19.88 43.37
N HIS A 577 -4.34 -20.86 44.11
CA HIS A 577 -4.93 -22.09 43.57
C HIS A 577 -6.08 -21.81 42.59
N ASP A 578 -6.95 -20.85 42.89
CA ASP A 578 -8.14 -20.57 42.08
C ASP A 578 -7.83 -19.78 40.79
N HIS A 579 -6.71 -19.05 40.74
CA HIS A 579 -6.35 -18.18 39.60
C HIS A 579 -5.22 -18.73 38.73
N LEU A 580 -4.20 -19.37 39.31
CA LEU A 580 -2.98 -19.77 38.59
C LEU A 580 -3.22 -20.83 37.50
N PRO A 581 -3.98 -21.93 37.70
CA PRO A 581 -4.18 -22.95 36.67
C PRO A 581 -4.86 -22.41 35.40
N ARG A 582 -5.77 -21.43 35.57
CA ARG A 582 -6.45 -20.73 34.48
C ARG A 582 -5.51 -19.79 33.73
N PHE A 583 -4.66 -19.04 34.45
CA PHE A 583 -3.63 -18.21 33.83
C PHE A 583 -2.61 -19.04 33.05
N VAL A 584 -2.14 -20.16 33.60
CA VAL A 584 -1.20 -21.08 32.95
C VAL A 584 -1.79 -21.63 31.65
N ARG A 585 -3.05 -22.12 31.69
CA ARG A 585 -3.80 -22.57 30.51
C ARG A 585 -3.94 -21.47 29.44
N ASN A 586 -4.37 -20.27 29.82
CA ASN A 586 -4.74 -19.21 28.87
C ASN A 586 -3.61 -18.24 28.49
N THR A 587 -2.37 -18.47 28.95
CA THR A 587 -1.16 -17.77 28.46
C THR A 587 -0.18 -18.68 27.73
N GLY A 588 -0.11 -19.96 28.10
CA GLY A 588 0.90 -20.89 27.57
C GLY A 588 2.27 -20.80 28.24
N ILE A 589 2.39 -20.03 29.34
CA ILE A 589 3.56 -20.07 30.23
C ILE A 589 3.73 -21.53 30.73
N GLY A 590 4.94 -22.09 30.61
CA GLY A 590 5.21 -23.49 30.98
C GLY A 590 4.54 -24.58 30.11
N ALA A 591 3.87 -24.22 29.00
CA ALA A 591 3.08 -25.16 28.18
C ALA A 591 3.87 -26.40 27.70
N GLU A 592 5.18 -26.28 27.49
CA GLU A 592 6.05 -27.40 27.12
C GLU A 592 6.02 -28.54 28.15
N ARG A 593 6.18 -28.21 29.45
CA ARG A 593 6.14 -29.19 30.55
C ARG A 593 4.72 -29.67 30.81
N ARG A 594 3.72 -28.78 30.74
CA ARG A 594 2.30 -29.15 30.93
C ARG A 594 1.80 -30.12 29.85
N VAL A 595 2.15 -29.89 28.57
CA VAL A 595 1.88 -30.86 27.49
C VAL A 595 2.61 -32.18 27.72
N ALA A 596 3.88 -32.17 28.14
CA ALA A 596 4.62 -33.40 28.44
C ALA A 596 3.94 -34.24 29.55
N ARG A 597 3.45 -33.61 30.62
CA ARG A 597 2.69 -34.29 31.69
C ARG A 597 1.41 -34.93 31.17
N ILE A 598 0.59 -34.16 30.43
CA ILE A 598 -0.71 -34.63 29.90
C ILE A 598 -0.51 -35.74 28.85
N LEU A 599 0.50 -35.61 28.00
CA LEU A 599 0.88 -36.62 27.00
C LEU A 599 1.32 -37.93 27.69
N LYS A 600 2.07 -37.85 28.79
CA LYS A 600 2.50 -39.01 29.58
C LYS A 600 1.33 -39.69 30.31
N SER A 601 0.31 -38.95 30.77
CA SER A 601 -0.80 -39.51 31.54
C SER A 601 -1.98 -40.01 30.70
N GLY A 602 -2.21 -39.45 29.51
CA GLY A 602 -3.38 -39.79 28.68
C GLY A 602 -3.18 -39.69 27.17
N GLY A 603 -1.93 -39.61 26.69
CA GLY A 603 -1.60 -39.62 25.27
C GLY A 603 -2.07 -38.37 24.50
N PRO A 604 -1.98 -38.39 23.16
CA PRO A 604 -2.46 -37.30 22.31
C PRO A 604 -3.93 -36.89 22.54
N PRO A 605 -4.90 -37.81 22.77
CA PRO A 605 -6.29 -37.44 23.03
C PRO A 605 -6.47 -36.57 24.29
N ALA A 606 -5.70 -36.80 25.36
CA ALA A 606 -5.77 -35.95 26.55
C ALA A 606 -5.24 -34.54 26.30
N VAL A 607 -4.21 -34.39 25.45
CA VAL A 607 -3.70 -33.07 25.03
C VAL A 607 -4.71 -32.35 24.14
N LEU A 608 -5.35 -33.05 23.19
CA LEU A 608 -6.43 -32.50 22.36
C LEU A 608 -7.64 -32.05 23.19
N ALA A 609 -8.00 -32.80 24.23
CA ALA A 609 -9.07 -32.46 25.16
C ALA A 609 -8.74 -31.25 26.04
N GLU A 610 -7.47 -31.05 26.41
CA GLU A 610 -7.03 -29.83 27.11
C GLU A 610 -7.00 -28.62 26.16
N ILE A 611 -6.57 -28.79 24.92
CA ILE A 611 -6.60 -27.73 23.88
C ILE A 611 -8.03 -27.21 23.68
N GLY A 612 -9.02 -28.10 23.68
CA GLY A 612 -10.44 -27.73 23.61
C GLY A 612 -10.96 -26.89 24.80
N ARG A 613 -10.17 -26.74 25.87
CA ARG A 613 -10.45 -25.85 27.03
C ARG A 613 -9.68 -24.52 26.98
N ILE A 614 -8.77 -24.35 26.02
CA ILE A 614 -8.02 -23.11 25.82
C ILE A 614 -8.88 -22.17 24.97
N GLU A 615 -8.99 -20.91 25.37
CA GLU A 615 -9.79 -19.91 24.64
C GLU A 615 -9.00 -19.35 23.45
N GLY A 616 -7.81 -18.81 23.73
CA GLY A 616 -7.03 -18.02 22.79
C GLY A 616 -6.29 -18.83 21.73
N ASP A 617 -6.60 -18.55 20.46
CA ASP A 617 -5.98 -19.12 19.25
C ASP A 617 -4.45 -19.22 19.29
N TYR A 618 -3.77 -18.20 19.80
CA TYR A 618 -2.31 -18.20 19.95
C TYR A 618 -1.82 -19.35 20.84
N VAL A 619 -2.49 -19.55 21.99
CA VAL A 619 -2.08 -20.54 22.99
C VAL A 619 -2.48 -21.94 22.55
N LYS A 620 -3.64 -22.11 21.89
CA LYS A 620 -3.96 -23.34 21.15
C LYS A 620 -2.85 -23.71 20.17
N GLY A 621 -2.38 -22.75 19.37
CA GLY A 621 -1.26 -22.92 18.46
C GLY A 621 0.03 -23.36 19.15
N VAL A 622 0.35 -22.82 20.34
CA VAL A 622 1.48 -23.27 21.17
C VAL A 622 1.32 -24.72 21.63
N TYR A 623 0.15 -25.10 22.16
CA TYR A 623 -0.11 -26.47 22.64
C TYR A 623 -0.10 -27.48 21.48
N TYR A 624 -0.73 -27.18 20.34
CA TYR A 624 -0.62 -28.01 19.13
C TYR A 624 0.83 -28.15 18.68
N THR A 625 1.61 -27.05 18.66
CA THR A 625 3.03 -27.10 18.30
C THR A 625 3.83 -28.00 19.25
N GLN A 626 3.54 -27.98 20.56
CA GLN A 626 4.18 -28.87 21.54
C GLN A 626 3.73 -30.34 21.37
N LEU A 627 2.45 -30.60 21.09
CA LEU A 627 1.96 -31.95 20.79
C LEU A 627 2.71 -32.56 19.59
N PHE A 628 2.81 -31.84 18.47
CA PHE A 628 3.56 -32.29 17.29
C PHE A 628 5.09 -32.34 17.49
N LYS A 629 5.65 -31.65 18.50
CA LYS A 629 7.07 -31.76 18.86
C LYS A 629 7.38 -32.99 19.71
N GLN A 630 6.49 -33.31 20.65
CA GLN A 630 6.76 -34.27 21.73
C GLN A 630 6.16 -35.66 21.48
N ALA A 631 5.05 -35.74 20.73
CA ALA A 631 4.40 -37.01 20.40
C ALA A 631 4.82 -37.53 19.02
N THR A 632 5.14 -38.81 18.94
CA THR A 632 5.10 -39.55 17.67
C THR A 632 3.64 -39.89 17.38
N LEU A 633 3.05 -39.25 16.38
CA LEU A 633 1.67 -39.51 15.95
C LEU A 633 1.66 -40.45 14.75
N ASP A 634 0.80 -41.46 14.76
CA ASP A 634 0.47 -42.24 13.57
C ASP A 634 -0.29 -41.38 12.53
N PRO A 635 -0.39 -41.78 11.26
CA PRO A 635 -1.04 -40.97 10.23
C PRO A 635 -2.52 -40.66 10.49
N GLN A 636 -3.27 -41.51 11.20
CA GLN A 636 -4.67 -41.26 11.53
C GLN A 636 -4.79 -40.21 12.64
N THR A 637 -4.06 -40.38 13.74
CA THR A 637 -4.04 -39.38 14.84
C THR A 637 -3.44 -38.04 14.35
N PHE A 638 -2.44 -38.06 13.46
CA PHE A 638 -1.87 -36.87 12.83
C PHE A 638 -2.94 -36.11 12.01
N ARG A 639 -3.71 -36.81 11.18
CA ARG A 639 -4.83 -36.21 10.42
C ARG A 639 -5.91 -35.66 11.35
N GLN A 640 -6.33 -36.41 12.36
CA GLN A 640 -7.30 -35.95 13.36
C GLN A 640 -6.83 -34.68 14.07
N THR A 641 -5.55 -34.62 14.47
CA THR A 641 -4.93 -33.44 15.11
C THR A 641 -4.95 -32.22 14.19
N ILE A 642 -4.60 -32.36 12.90
CA ILE A 642 -4.70 -31.25 11.94
C ILE A 642 -6.16 -30.82 11.70
N SER A 643 -7.08 -31.77 11.52
CA SER A 643 -8.51 -31.48 11.35
C SER A 643 -9.16 -30.85 12.57
N GLN A 644 -8.60 -31.03 13.78
CA GLN A 644 -9.02 -30.27 14.96
C GLN A 644 -8.37 -28.88 14.98
N ALA A 645 -7.07 -28.76 14.72
CA ALA A 645 -6.38 -27.47 14.69
C ALA A 645 -6.99 -26.46 13.69
N GLY A 646 -7.40 -26.93 12.51
CA GLY A 646 -8.08 -26.11 11.49
C GLY A 646 -9.53 -25.72 11.83
N ARG A 647 -10.11 -26.26 12.92
CA ARG A 647 -11.41 -25.84 13.48
C ARG A 647 -11.23 -25.01 14.76
N ASP A 648 -10.19 -25.29 15.53
CA ASP A 648 -9.94 -24.67 16.84
C ASP A 648 -9.27 -23.30 16.73
N ILE A 649 -8.50 -23.03 15.66
CA ILE A 649 -7.71 -21.80 15.46
C ILE A 649 -8.31 -20.98 14.32
N HIS A 650 -8.85 -19.80 14.65
CA HIS A 650 -9.53 -18.88 13.72
C HIS A 650 -8.59 -17.82 13.13
N SER A 651 -7.44 -17.59 13.79
CA SER A 651 -6.38 -16.71 13.33
C SER A 651 -5.61 -17.32 12.15
N ASP A 652 -5.84 -16.78 10.95
CA ASP A 652 -5.11 -17.09 9.70
C ASP A 652 -3.59 -17.31 9.94
N TYR A 653 -2.94 -16.34 10.58
CA TYR A 653 -1.51 -16.35 10.88
C TYR A 653 -1.10 -17.37 11.96
N GLY A 654 -1.99 -17.64 12.93
CA GLY A 654 -1.79 -18.68 13.95
C GLY A 654 -1.82 -20.08 13.32
N LEU A 655 -2.87 -20.37 12.55
CA LEU A 655 -3.04 -21.63 11.84
C LEU A 655 -1.94 -21.83 10.79
N ALA A 656 -1.60 -20.81 10.01
CA ALA A 656 -0.49 -20.85 9.06
C ALA A 656 0.87 -21.08 9.74
N THR A 657 1.12 -20.44 10.89
CA THR A 657 2.36 -20.67 11.65
C THR A 657 2.42 -22.11 12.17
N LEU A 658 1.32 -22.67 12.67
CA LEU A 658 1.23 -24.07 13.09
C LEU A 658 1.50 -25.02 11.91
N LEU A 659 0.72 -24.93 10.84
CA LEU A 659 0.84 -25.79 9.66
C LEU A 659 2.27 -25.78 9.08
N ILE A 660 2.87 -24.60 8.93
CA ILE A 660 4.25 -24.48 8.43
C ILE A 660 5.27 -25.11 9.40
N SER A 661 5.04 -25.06 10.72
CA SER A 661 5.95 -25.66 11.72
C SER A 661 5.87 -27.19 11.84
N ILE A 662 4.83 -27.80 11.26
CA ILE A 662 4.62 -29.26 11.24
C ILE A 662 4.78 -29.87 9.86
N VAL A 663 5.00 -29.06 8.82
CA VAL A 663 5.07 -29.52 7.42
C VAL A 663 6.15 -30.58 7.20
N ASP A 664 7.28 -30.50 7.90
CA ASP A 664 8.37 -31.49 7.81
C ASP A 664 8.04 -32.83 8.50
N ARG A 665 7.11 -32.80 9.48
CA ARG A 665 6.61 -33.99 10.19
C ARG A 665 5.41 -34.65 9.50
N LEU A 666 4.79 -33.97 8.53
CA LEU A 666 3.65 -34.48 7.77
C LEU A 666 3.98 -35.85 7.14
N PRO A 667 3.19 -36.90 7.39
CA PRO A 667 3.35 -38.19 6.72
C PRO A 667 3.34 -38.06 5.19
N ALA A 668 4.11 -38.89 4.51
CA ALA A 668 4.32 -38.83 3.05
C ALA A 668 3.15 -39.42 2.22
N ASP A 669 1.95 -39.52 2.80
CA ASP A 669 0.76 -40.06 2.15
C ASP A 669 -0.21 -38.94 1.71
N ASP A 670 -0.94 -39.19 0.62
CA ASP A 670 -1.83 -38.20 0.03
C ASP A 670 -3.10 -37.91 0.86
N GLN A 671 -3.52 -38.80 1.77
CA GLN A 671 -4.61 -38.47 2.68
C GLN A 671 -4.16 -37.42 3.70
N SER A 672 -2.96 -37.59 4.28
CA SER A 672 -2.38 -36.65 5.23
C SER A 672 -2.07 -35.30 4.58
N ARG A 673 -1.50 -35.31 3.37
CA ARG A 673 -1.32 -34.10 2.53
C ARG A 673 -2.67 -33.44 2.22
N GLY A 674 -3.69 -34.23 1.88
CA GLY A 674 -5.07 -33.76 1.70
C GLY A 674 -5.62 -33.05 2.93
N THR A 675 -5.54 -33.68 4.11
CA THR A 675 -6.01 -33.08 5.37
C THR A 675 -5.26 -31.78 5.72
N TYR A 676 -3.97 -31.68 5.41
CA TYR A 676 -3.20 -30.43 5.55
C TYR A 676 -3.76 -29.31 4.65
N PHE A 677 -4.07 -29.61 3.38
CA PHE A 677 -4.66 -28.63 2.46
C PHE A 677 -6.10 -28.22 2.85
N GLU A 678 -6.92 -29.16 3.36
CA GLU A 678 -8.28 -28.86 3.85
C GLU A 678 -8.25 -28.05 5.15
N ALA A 679 -7.27 -28.24 6.05
CA ALA A 679 -7.10 -27.35 7.20
C ALA A 679 -6.63 -25.95 6.77
N ALA A 680 -5.73 -25.87 5.78
CA ALA A 680 -5.27 -24.60 5.23
C ALA A 680 -6.40 -23.79 4.56
N ARG A 681 -7.47 -24.45 4.06
CA ARG A 681 -8.65 -23.79 3.46
C ARG A 681 -9.38 -22.82 4.40
N GLY A 682 -9.21 -22.94 5.72
CA GLY A 682 -9.76 -21.98 6.68
C GLY A 682 -9.08 -20.60 6.68
N ILE A 683 -7.90 -20.49 6.08
CA ILE A 683 -7.08 -19.26 6.08
C ILE A 683 -7.64 -18.29 5.02
N ARG A 684 -8.08 -17.11 5.45
CA ARG A 684 -8.65 -16.07 4.57
C ARG A 684 -7.63 -15.09 4.02
N SER A 685 -6.49 -14.93 4.67
CA SER A 685 -5.39 -14.10 4.20
C SER A 685 -4.63 -14.79 3.06
N ASP A 686 -4.80 -14.28 1.82
CA ASP A 686 -4.03 -14.61 0.62
C ASP A 686 -2.55 -14.95 0.90
N TYR A 687 -1.90 -14.06 1.66
CA TYR A 687 -0.48 -14.13 2.00
C TYR A 687 -0.13 -15.33 2.89
N GLU A 688 -0.96 -15.63 3.88
CA GLU A 688 -0.74 -16.77 4.77
C GLU A 688 -1.12 -18.09 4.08
N LEU A 689 -2.15 -18.10 3.23
CA LEU A 689 -2.57 -19.27 2.45
C LEU A 689 -1.50 -19.67 1.42
N HIS A 690 -1.02 -18.70 0.61
CA HIS A 690 0.10 -18.91 -0.32
C HIS A 690 1.34 -19.42 0.42
N ARG A 691 1.71 -18.84 1.57
CA ARG A 691 2.82 -19.35 2.40
C ARG A 691 2.65 -20.81 2.81
N VAL A 692 1.46 -21.22 3.24
CA VAL A 692 1.18 -22.60 3.67
C VAL A 692 1.28 -23.58 2.51
N TYR A 693 0.72 -23.24 1.35
CA TYR A 693 0.80 -24.05 0.14
C TYR A 693 2.25 -24.14 -0.37
N THR A 694 2.96 -23.01 -0.48
CA THR A 694 4.39 -22.94 -0.83
C THR A 694 5.25 -23.84 0.05
N SER A 695 4.98 -23.91 1.36
CA SER A 695 5.73 -24.73 2.30
C SER A 695 5.49 -26.23 2.12
N LEU A 696 4.26 -26.66 1.81
CA LEU A 696 4.00 -28.07 1.52
C LEU A 696 4.55 -28.48 0.14
N LEU A 697 4.34 -27.65 -0.88
CA LEU A 697 4.88 -27.85 -2.23
C LEU A 697 6.41 -27.98 -2.25
N LYS A 698 7.14 -27.39 -1.29
CA LYS A 698 8.61 -27.59 -1.14
C LYS A 698 9.02 -29.00 -0.73
N ARG A 699 8.10 -29.87 -0.28
CA ARG A 699 8.38 -31.28 0.02
C ARG A 699 8.23 -32.21 -1.20
N GLY A 700 8.23 -31.64 -2.41
CA GLY A 700 8.14 -32.38 -3.67
C GLY A 700 6.71 -32.48 -4.21
N PRO A 701 6.51 -33.15 -5.36
CA PRO A 701 5.24 -33.17 -6.06
C PRO A 701 4.12 -33.83 -5.27
N VAL A 702 2.89 -33.46 -5.62
CA VAL A 702 1.63 -34.04 -5.13
C VAL A 702 0.86 -34.66 -6.30
N SER A 703 -0.01 -35.64 -6.02
CA SER A 703 -0.79 -36.29 -7.06
C SER A 703 -1.73 -35.33 -7.79
N ALA A 704 -2.06 -35.66 -9.04
CA ALA A 704 -2.89 -34.83 -9.92
C ALA A 704 -4.25 -34.46 -9.31
N SER A 705 -4.92 -35.43 -8.68
CA SER A 705 -6.21 -35.24 -8.01
C SER A 705 -6.13 -34.33 -6.78
N LEU A 706 -4.97 -34.27 -6.11
CA LEU A 706 -4.73 -33.34 -5.01
C LEU A 706 -4.34 -31.94 -5.53
N LEU A 707 -3.45 -31.85 -6.54
CA LEU A 707 -3.10 -30.58 -7.15
C LEU A 707 -4.32 -29.89 -7.78
N ALA A 708 -5.22 -30.64 -8.42
CA ALA A 708 -6.47 -30.12 -8.98
C ALA A 708 -7.34 -29.42 -7.90
N LYS A 709 -7.43 -29.99 -6.68
CA LYS A 709 -8.12 -29.34 -5.55
C LYS A 709 -7.41 -28.09 -5.05
N VAL A 710 -6.07 -28.12 -4.97
CA VAL A 710 -5.25 -26.97 -4.56
C VAL A 710 -5.43 -25.81 -5.54
N LEU A 711 -5.41 -26.09 -6.85
CA LEU A 711 -5.66 -25.11 -7.91
C LEU A 711 -7.10 -24.57 -7.89
N GLN A 712 -8.10 -25.45 -7.70
CA GLN A 712 -9.49 -25.02 -7.51
C GLN A 712 -9.64 -24.08 -6.29
N ASN A 713 -9.00 -24.38 -5.16
CA ASN A 713 -9.06 -23.52 -3.98
C ASN A 713 -8.21 -22.23 -4.15
N ALA A 714 -7.14 -22.26 -4.95
CA ALA A 714 -6.32 -21.09 -5.25
C ALA A 714 -7.10 -19.96 -5.95
N THR A 715 -8.21 -20.25 -6.62
CA THR A 715 -9.15 -19.24 -7.17
C THR A 715 -9.74 -18.28 -6.12
N SER A 716 -9.65 -18.64 -4.82
CA SER A 716 -10.07 -17.77 -3.71
C SER A 716 -9.02 -16.73 -3.28
N ILE A 717 -7.79 -16.81 -3.79
CA ILE A 717 -6.72 -15.86 -3.50
C ILE A 717 -7.00 -14.56 -4.28
N GLY A 718 -7.35 -13.49 -3.58
CA GLY A 718 -7.73 -12.21 -4.18
C GLY A 718 -6.54 -11.38 -4.70
N SER A 719 -5.33 -11.65 -4.20
CA SER A 719 -4.11 -10.99 -4.64
C SER A 719 -3.50 -11.65 -5.88
N ASP A 720 -3.62 -10.97 -7.03
CA ASP A 720 -2.92 -11.28 -8.29
C ASP A 720 -1.47 -11.76 -8.09
N TYR A 721 -0.73 -11.08 -7.21
CA TYR A 721 0.68 -11.35 -6.96
C TYR A 721 0.90 -12.62 -6.12
N GLU A 722 0.15 -12.86 -5.05
CA GLU A 722 0.30 -14.08 -4.26
C GLU A 722 -0.16 -15.31 -5.05
N LEU A 723 -1.22 -15.16 -5.86
CA LEU A 723 -1.69 -16.20 -6.78
C LEU A 723 -0.69 -16.46 -7.91
N SER A 724 -0.10 -15.43 -8.52
CA SER A 724 0.90 -15.62 -9.58
C SER A 724 2.13 -16.36 -9.07
N GLN A 725 2.61 -16.07 -7.85
CA GLN A 725 3.76 -16.72 -7.24
C GLN A 725 3.47 -18.20 -6.94
N LEU A 726 2.27 -18.52 -6.44
CA LEU A 726 1.81 -19.88 -6.24
C LEU A 726 1.77 -20.66 -7.56
N LEU A 727 1.15 -20.12 -8.61
CA LEU A 727 1.05 -20.77 -9.92
C LEU A 727 2.43 -20.96 -10.58
N GLN A 728 3.32 -19.96 -10.48
CA GLN A 728 4.72 -20.07 -10.92
C GLN A 728 5.47 -21.19 -10.17
N GLN A 729 5.29 -21.32 -8.84
CA GLN A 729 5.91 -22.41 -8.09
C GLN A 729 5.37 -23.79 -8.50
N ILE A 730 4.07 -23.91 -8.74
CA ILE A 730 3.43 -25.19 -9.12
C ILE A 730 4.03 -25.72 -10.44
N VAL A 731 4.06 -24.89 -11.49
CA VAL A 731 4.65 -25.32 -12.78
C VAL A 731 6.15 -25.52 -12.70
N ALA A 732 6.88 -24.74 -11.90
CA ALA A 732 8.31 -24.96 -11.69
C ALA A 732 8.63 -26.33 -11.04
N GLN A 733 7.66 -26.97 -10.38
CA GLN A 733 7.86 -28.24 -9.67
C GLN A 733 7.35 -29.46 -10.45
N GLN A 734 6.15 -29.41 -11.03
CA GLN A 734 5.57 -30.55 -11.76
C GLN A 734 4.83 -30.11 -13.03
N PRO A 735 4.82 -30.96 -14.09
CA PRO A 735 4.10 -30.66 -15.33
C PRO A 735 2.58 -30.66 -15.12
N LEU A 736 1.86 -29.96 -16.00
CA LEU A 736 0.40 -29.89 -16.01
C LEU A 736 -0.17 -31.01 -16.89
N ASP A 737 -0.83 -31.97 -16.27
CA ASP A 737 -1.51 -33.09 -16.93
C ASP A 737 -2.97 -32.76 -17.30
N SER A 738 -3.69 -33.75 -17.85
CA SER A 738 -5.09 -33.59 -18.26
C SER A 738 -6.07 -33.30 -17.11
N GLN A 739 -5.72 -33.60 -15.85
CA GLN A 739 -6.58 -33.31 -14.68
C GLN A 739 -6.29 -31.93 -14.09
N THR A 740 -5.03 -31.48 -14.16
CA THR A 740 -4.54 -30.27 -13.48
C THR A 740 -4.50 -29.04 -14.38
N ARG A 741 -4.34 -29.20 -15.70
CA ARG A 741 -4.32 -28.11 -16.68
C ARG A 741 -5.57 -27.24 -16.66
N GLY A 742 -6.77 -27.85 -16.61
CA GLY A 742 -8.03 -27.11 -16.54
C GLY A 742 -8.12 -26.21 -15.28
N PRO A 743 -8.00 -26.78 -14.07
CA PRO A 743 -7.90 -26.02 -12.83
C PRO A 743 -6.79 -24.94 -12.82
N PHE A 744 -5.63 -25.21 -13.44
CA PHE A 744 -4.54 -24.24 -13.52
C PHE A 744 -4.93 -23.01 -14.35
N PHE A 745 -5.48 -23.22 -15.54
CA PHE A 745 -5.88 -22.10 -16.39
C PHE A 745 -7.11 -21.37 -15.84
N ALA A 746 -8.02 -22.04 -15.15
CA ALA A 746 -9.11 -21.37 -14.41
C ALA A 746 -8.59 -20.49 -13.26
N ALA A 747 -7.53 -20.90 -12.54
CA ALA A 747 -6.89 -20.07 -11.52
C ALA A 747 -6.01 -18.94 -12.11
N LEU A 748 -5.45 -19.13 -13.31
CA LEU A 748 -4.83 -18.04 -14.05
C LEU A 748 -5.86 -17.01 -14.54
N GLU A 749 -7.07 -17.46 -14.90
CA GLU A 749 -8.12 -16.57 -15.41
C GLU A 749 -8.62 -15.56 -14.36
N THR A 750 -8.54 -15.87 -13.07
CA THR A 750 -8.89 -14.93 -11.98
C THR A 750 -7.84 -13.83 -11.74
N ILE A 751 -6.62 -13.94 -12.29
CA ILE A 751 -5.60 -12.88 -12.19
C ILE A 751 -5.97 -11.72 -13.14
N GLY A 752 -6.16 -10.52 -12.58
CA GLY A 752 -6.53 -9.31 -13.33
C GLY A 752 -5.34 -8.58 -13.98
N SER A 753 -4.18 -8.58 -13.33
CA SER A 753 -2.96 -7.96 -13.83
C SER A 753 -2.35 -8.73 -15.00
N ASP A 754 -2.39 -8.14 -16.21
CA ASP A 754 -1.78 -8.70 -17.42
C ASP A 754 -0.29 -9.05 -17.24
N TYR A 755 0.46 -8.26 -16.46
CA TYR A 755 1.86 -8.51 -16.15
C TYR A 755 2.04 -9.79 -15.30
N GLU A 756 1.20 -9.99 -14.30
CA GLU A 756 1.24 -11.21 -13.47
C GLU A 756 0.70 -12.43 -14.23
N ARG A 757 -0.30 -12.25 -15.11
CA ARG A 757 -0.72 -13.29 -16.07
C ARG A 757 0.43 -13.69 -16.98
N HIS A 758 1.13 -12.72 -17.59
CA HIS A 758 2.29 -12.96 -18.46
C HIS A 758 3.38 -13.75 -17.74
N ARG A 759 3.71 -13.40 -16.48
CA ARG A 759 4.67 -14.14 -15.66
C ARG A 759 4.30 -15.61 -15.45
N VAL A 760 3.02 -15.91 -15.20
CA VAL A 760 2.54 -17.29 -15.05
C VAL A 760 2.56 -18.04 -16.38
N LEU A 761 2.09 -17.42 -17.47
CA LEU A 761 2.11 -17.99 -18.82
C LEU A 761 3.54 -18.35 -19.26
N LYS A 762 4.48 -17.41 -19.09
CA LYS A 762 5.92 -17.59 -19.29
C LYS A 762 6.44 -18.80 -18.51
N ALA A 763 6.16 -18.88 -17.21
CA ALA A 763 6.62 -20.00 -16.38
C ALA A 763 6.00 -21.35 -16.79
N ALA A 764 4.74 -21.37 -17.25
CA ALA A 764 4.06 -22.59 -17.69
C ALA A 764 4.65 -23.18 -18.97
N VAL A 765 5.20 -22.34 -19.87
CA VAL A 765 5.89 -22.80 -21.10
C VAL A 765 7.41 -22.87 -20.98
N ALA A 766 8.03 -22.33 -19.93
CA ALA A 766 9.50 -22.32 -19.77
C ALA A 766 10.13 -23.70 -19.47
N ARG A 767 9.33 -24.76 -19.36
CA ARG A 767 9.76 -26.13 -19.05
C ARG A 767 10.17 -26.90 -20.32
N PRO A 768 11.30 -27.63 -20.33
CA PRO A 768 11.66 -28.52 -21.46
C PRO A 768 10.71 -29.71 -21.68
N ASP A 769 9.91 -30.07 -20.67
CA ASP A 769 8.96 -31.20 -20.65
C ASP A 769 7.49 -30.76 -20.73
N VAL A 770 7.21 -29.56 -21.25
CA VAL A 770 5.83 -29.09 -21.50
C VAL A 770 5.22 -29.78 -22.73
N ASP A 771 3.94 -30.18 -22.65
CA ASP A 771 3.24 -30.80 -23.77
C ASP A 771 2.52 -29.77 -24.67
N ASP A 772 2.34 -30.13 -25.95
CA ASP A 772 1.63 -29.31 -26.95
C ASP A 772 0.28 -28.79 -26.47
N ALA A 773 -0.43 -29.59 -25.64
CA ALA A 773 -1.72 -29.21 -25.09
C ALA A 773 -1.63 -28.13 -23.99
N THR A 774 -0.56 -28.11 -23.19
CA THR A 774 -0.28 -27.00 -22.26
C THR A 774 0.20 -25.76 -23.01
N ILE A 775 1.02 -25.89 -24.05
CA ILE A 775 1.41 -24.77 -24.92
C ILE A 775 0.16 -24.14 -25.57
N ALA A 776 -0.72 -24.98 -26.15
CA ALA A 776 -1.96 -24.53 -26.77
C ALA A 776 -2.90 -23.83 -25.78
N ALA A 777 -3.04 -24.35 -24.55
CA ALA A 777 -3.83 -23.72 -23.50
C ALA A 777 -3.23 -22.38 -23.04
N ALA A 778 -1.90 -22.28 -22.91
CA ALA A 778 -1.22 -21.03 -22.58
C ALA A 778 -1.41 -19.96 -23.66
N LEU A 779 -1.33 -20.34 -24.93
CA LEU A 779 -1.61 -19.46 -26.07
C LEU A 779 -3.08 -19.00 -26.11
N GLN A 780 -4.04 -19.87 -25.76
CA GLN A 780 -5.44 -19.49 -25.61
C GLN A 780 -5.64 -18.48 -24.44
N ALA A 781 -5.06 -18.74 -23.27
CA ALA A 781 -5.14 -17.86 -22.10
C ALA A 781 -4.40 -16.51 -22.28
N ALA A 782 -3.45 -16.43 -23.21
CA ALA A 782 -2.84 -15.17 -23.64
C ALA A 782 -3.77 -14.31 -24.53
N ALA A 783 -4.72 -14.91 -25.23
CA ALA A 783 -5.65 -14.19 -26.11
C ALA A 783 -6.71 -13.37 -25.36
N THR A 784 -6.87 -13.57 -24.05
CA THR A 784 -7.90 -12.91 -23.21
C THR A 784 -7.41 -11.72 -22.39
N GLY A 785 -6.09 -11.54 -22.21
CA GLY A 785 -5.52 -10.36 -21.54
C GLY A 785 -5.70 -9.07 -22.34
N SER A 786 -5.50 -7.90 -21.71
CA SER A 786 -5.72 -6.59 -22.36
C SER A 786 -4.47 -6.03 -23.04
N SER A 787 -3.30 -6.17 -22.41
CA SER A 787 -2.03 -5.59 -22.87
C SER A 787 -1.47 -6.29 -24.12
N ASP A 788 -1.45 -5.53 -25.22
CA ASP A 788 -0.79 -5.94 -26.48
C ASP A 788 0.70 -6.25 -26.30
N TYR A 789 1.40 -5.49 -25.45
CA TYR A 789 2.82 -5.67 -25.21
C TYR A 789 3.11 -6.99 -24.47
N GLU A 790 2.34 -7.31 -23.44
CA GLU A 790 2.52 -8.55 -22.68
C GLU A 790 2.16 -9.78 -23.53
N ARG A 791 1.12 -9.65 -24.37
CA ARG A 791 0.69 -10.70 -25.32
C ARG A 791 1.75 -10.92 -26.41
N ALA A 792 2.25 -9.86 -27.04
CA ALA A 792 3.31 -9.96 -28.04
C ALA A 792 4.63 -10.48 -27.45
N SER A 793 4.98 -10.09 -26.23
CA SER A 793 6.16 -10.59 -25.52
C SER A 793 6.03 -12.08 -25.19
N PHE A 794 4.85 -12.54 -24.75
CA PHE A 794 4.61 -13.98 -24.52
C PHE A 794 4.68 -14.80 -25.82
N LEU A 795 4.14 -14.28 -26.93
CA LEU A 795 4.22 -14.93 -28.24
C LEU A 795 5.69 -15.05 -28.72
N LEU A 796 6.49 -13.99 -28.57
CA LEU A 796 7.92 -13.99 -28.91
C LEU A 796 8.74 -14.97 -28.05
N GLU A 797 8.40 -15.13 -26.78
CA GLU A 797 9.08 -16.09 -25.90
C GLU A 797 8.65 -17.53 -26.19
N THR A 798 7.35 -17.77 -26.42
CA THR A 798 6.84 -19.08 -26.85
C THR A 798 7.53 -19.53 -28.14
N LEU A 799 7.64 -18.64 -29.13
CA LEU A 799 8.32 -18.83 -30.41
C LEU A 799 9.84 -19.13 -30.26
N LYS A 800 10.48 -18.63 -29.20
CA LYS A 800 11.90 -18.85 -28.93
C LYS A 800 12.15 -20.22 -28.29
N GLY A 801 11.24 -20.71 -27.46
CA GLY A 801 11.31 -22.04 -26.84
C GLY A 801 10.76 -23.16 -27.72
N HIS A 802 9.75 -22.88 -28.54
CA HIS A 802 8.93 -23.88 -29.22
C HIS A 802 8.62 -23.43 -30.66
N GLY A 803 8.61 -24.38 -31.60
CA GLY A 803 8.17 -24.11 -32.97
C GLY A 803 6.64 -23.95 -33.04
N ILE A 804 6.14 -23.07 -33.91
CA ILE A 804 4.69 -22.92 -34.18
C ILE A 804 4.21 -24.05 -35.12
N GLY A 805 4.40 -25.31 -34.68
CA GLY A 805 3.91 -26.50 -35.36
C GLY A 805 2.56 -26.97 -34.82
N GLY A 806 1.96 -27.94 -35.53
CA GLY A 806 0.86 -28.77 -35.04
C GLY A 806 -0.26 -28.01 -34.31
N GLY A 807 -0.59 -28.48 -33.10
CA GLY A 807 -1.68 -27.94 -32.29
C GLY A 807 -1.46 -26.51 -31.78
N ALA A 808 -0.22 -26.03 -31.72
CA ALA A 808 0.10 -24.67 -31.25
C ALA A 808 -0.22 -23.58 -32.29
N ARG A 809 -0.30 -23.92 -33.59
CA ARG A 809 -0.45 -22.92 -34.67
C ARG A 809 -1.73 -22.09 -34.58
N VAL A 810 -2.88 -22.73 -34.46
CA VAL A 810 -4.18 -22.01 -34.42
C VAL A 810 -4.29 -21.13 -33.15
N PRO A 811 -3.96 -21.60 -31.93
CA PRO A 811 -3.84 -20.74 -30.75
C PRO A 811 -2.88 -19.56 -30.93
N PHE A 812 -1.69 -19.77 -31.49
CA PHE A 812 -0.69 -18.70 -31.67
C PHE A 812 -1.22 -17.56 -32.54
N PHE A 813 -1.73 -17.88 -33.73
CA PHE A 813 -2.25 -16.86 -34.65
C PHE A 813 -3.58 -16.27 -34.15
N THR A 814 -4.37 -17.00 -33.36
CA THR A 814 -5.55 -16.48 -32.66
C THR A 814 -5.17 -15.39 -31.65
N ALA A 815 -4.17 -15.65 -30.80
CA ALA A 815 -3.66 -14.68 -29.83
C ALA A 815 -3.00 -13.48 -30.52
N LEU A 816 -2.23 -13.70 -31.60
CA LEU A 816 -1.63 -12.64 -32.41
C LEU A 816 -2.70 -11.75 -33.08
N GLY A 817 -3.80 -12.35 -33.54
CA GLY A 817 -4.95 -11.62 -34.09
C GLY A 817 -5.62 -10.66 -33.10
N ARG A 818 -5.44 -10.87 -31.78
CA ARG A 818 -5.91 -9.95 -30.72
C ARG A 818 -4.95 -8.78 -30.46
N VAL A 819 -3.71 -8.82 -30.92
CA VAL A 819 -2.74 -7.71 -30.79
C VAL A 819 -3.16 -6.57 -31.72
N GLN A 820 -3.63 -5.44 -31.17
CA GLN A 820 -4.16 -4.32 -31.96
C GLN A 820 -3.05 -3.39 -32.48
N SER A 821 -2.00 -3.17 -31.68
CA SER A 821 -0.83 -2.38 -32.04
C SER A 821 -0.09 -3.00 -33.24
N GLY A 822 -0.05 -2.25 -34.34
CA GLY A 822 0.67 -2.66 -35.57
C GLY A 822 2.16 -2.90 -35.35
N TYR A 823 2.79 -2.15 -34.44
CA TYR A 823 4.19 -2.34 -34.05
C TYR A 823 4.39 -3.65 -33.28
N GLU A 824 3.55 -3.94 -32.28
CA GLU A 824 3.64 -5.18 -31.49
C GLU A 824 3.35 -6.41 -32.37
N ARG A 825 2.29 -6.35 -33.19
CA ARG A 825 1.93 -7.40 -34.16
C ARG A 825 3.05 -7.60 -35.19
N GLY A 826 3.60 -6.51 -35.73
CA GLY A 826 4.72 -6.52 -36.67
C GLY A 826 6.00 -7.12 -36.06
N ARG A 827 6.28 -6.89 -34.77
CA ARG A 827 7.43 -7.48 -34.06
C ARG A 827 7.30 -9.00 -33.96
N VAL A 828 6.10 -9.52 -33.63
CA VAL A 828 5.85 -10.98 -33.60
C VAL A 828 5.96 -11.58 -35.00
N LEU A 829 5.31 -10.98 -36.00
CA LEU A 829 5.33 -11.49 -37.37
C LEU A 829 6.73 -11.49 -37.99
N GLN A 830 7.55 -10.46 -37.73
CA GLN A 830 8.96 -10.45 -38.14
C GLN A 830 9.79 -11.53 -37.44
N ALA A 831 9.48 -11.91 -36.20
CA ALA A 831 10.19 -13.00 -35.54
C ALA A 831 9.85 -14.37 -36.16
N VAL A 832 8.57 -14.61 -36.51
CA VAL A 832 8.16 -15.82 -37.26
C VAL A 832 8.83 -15.86 -38.62
N ALA A 833 8.79 -14.75 -39.36
CA ALA A 833 9.37 -14.59 -40.70
C ALA A 833 10.91 -14.71 -40.77
N ARG A 834 11.60 -14.72 -39.61
CA ARG A 834 13.06 -14.85 -39.51
C ARG A 834 13.51 -16.22 -38.97
N GLN A 835 12.60 -17.14 -38.69
CA GLN A 835 12.96 -18.53 -38.36
C GLN A 835 13.27 -19.30 -39.65
N PRO A 836 14.52 -19.72 -39.94
CA PRO A 836 14.85 -20.35 -41.22
C PRO A 836 14.05 -21.64 -41.49
N ASN A 837 13.66 -22.33 -40.43
CA ASN A 837 12.90 -23.59 -40.46
C ASN A 837 11.39 -23.40 -40.21
N ALA A 838 10.85 -22.18 -40.41
CA ALA A 838 9.41 -21.94 -40.31
C ALA A 838 8.63 -22.82 -41.30
N SER A 839 7.55 -23.45 -40.85
CA SER A 839 6.72 -24.31 -41.70
C SER A 839 5.93 -23.50 -42.72
N HIS A 840 5.61 -24.10 -43.87
CA HIS A 840 4.81 -23.49 -44.93
C HIS A 840 3.49 -22.91 -44.38
N ASP A 841 2.76 -23.71 -43.60
CA ASP A 841 1.56 -23.31 -42.86
C ASP A 841 1.77 -22.08 -41.95
N ALA A 842 2.88 -22.01 -41.22
CA ALA A 842 3.16 -20.90 -40.30
C ALA A 842 3.50 -19.62 -41.07
N LEU A 843 4.24 -19.72 -42.18
CA LEU A 843 4.52 -18.60 -43.08
C LEU A 843 3.25 -18.09 -43.77
N LEU A 844 2.39 -19.00 -44.24
CA LEU A 844 1.10 -18.63 -44.85
C LEU A 844 0.19 -17.95 -43.82
N SER A 845 0.11 -18.48 -42.60
CA SER A 845 -0.63 -17.87 -41.48
C SER A 845 -0.06 -16.48 -41.11
N ALA A 846 1.27 -16.31 -41.19
CA ALA A 846 1.93 -15.03 -40.92
C ALA A 846 1.64 -13.99 -42.03
N LEU A 847 1.67 -14.36 -43.30
CA LEU A 847 1.32 -13.49 -44.42
C LEU A 847 -0.16 -13.06 -44.36
N GLN A 848 -1.07 -14.00 -44.11
CA GLN A 848 -2.50 -13.71 -43.89
C GLN A 848 -2.71 -12.75 -42.69
N SER A 849 -1.97 -12.95 -41.60
CA SER A 849 -2.01 -12.06 -40.42
C SER A 849 -1.41 -10.69 -40.71
N ALA A 850 -0.38 -10.61 -41.56
CA ALA A 850 0.24 -9.37 -42.01
C ALA A 850 -0.70 -8.55 -42.88
N LYS A 851 -1.44 -9.17 -43.82
CA LYS A 851 -2.48 -8.50 -44.62
C LYS A 851 -3.47 -7.73 -43.75
N GLY A 852 -3.79 -8.23 -42.55
CA GLY A 852 -4.67 -7.57 -41.57
C GLY A 852 -4.07 -6.36 -40.82
N MET A 853 -2.85 -5.91 -41.13
CA MET A 853 -2.22 -4.75 -40.48
C MET A 853 -2.73 -3.41 -41.04
N THR A 854 -2.60 -2.35 -40.24
CA THR A 854 -2.99 -0.97 -40.59
C THR A 854 -1.80 -0.07 -40.90
N GLY A 855 -0.62 -0.34 -40.32
CA GLY A 855 0.63 0.38 -40.57
C GLY A 855 1.36 -0.19 -41.79
N GLY A 856 1.49 0.63 -42.85
CA GLY A 856 2.17 0.23 -44.08
C GLY A 856 3.67 -0.01 -43.90
N TYR A 857 4.32 0.77 -43.03
CA TYR A 857 5.75 0.62 -42.73
C TYR A 857 6.04 -0.72 -42.03
N GLU A 858 5.26 -1.07 -41.00
CA GLU A 858 5.38 -2.32 -40.26
C GLU A 858 5.05 -3.53 -41.13
N LEU A 859 4.00 -3.44 -41.96
CA LEU A 859 3.65 -4.45 -42.95
C LEU A 859 4.81 -4.67 -43.95
N ALA A 860 5.38 -3.58 -44.46
CA ALA A 860 6.51 -3.66 -45.38
C ALA A 860 7.77 -4.22 -44.72
N GLN A 861 8.00 -4.01 -43.42
CA GLN A 861 9.08 -4.71 -42.69
C GLN A 861 8.81 -6.22 -42.57
N VAL A 862 7.58 -6.65 -42.27
CA VAL A 862 7.21 -8.07 -42.21
C VAL A 862 7.45 -8.74 -43.57
N LEU A 863 6.93 -8.16 -44.65
CA LEU A 863 7.09 -8.71 -46.00
C LEU A 863 8.55 -8.69 -46.47
N THR A 864 9.33 -7.66 -46.12
CA THR A 864 10.78 -7.66 -46.40
C THR A 864 11.46 -8.83 -45.67
N ALA A 865 11.16 -9.04 -44.37
CA ALA A 865 11.76 -10.13 -43.58
C ALA A 865 11.39 -11.54 -44.08
N VAL A 866 10.16 -11.75 -44.56
CA VAL A 866 9.75 -13.02 -45.18
C VAL A 866 10.56 -13.30 -46.44
N ALA A 867 10.62 -12.35 -47.37
CA ALA A 867 11.34 -12.53 -48.64
C ALA A 867 12.87 -12.54 -48.47
N ASP A 868 13.41 -11.89 -47.43
CA ASP A 868 14.84 -11.97 -47.10
C ASP A 868 15.23 -13.35 -46.53
N THR A 869 14.31 -14.08 -45.89
CA THR A 869 14.58 -15.37 -45.23
C THR A 869 14.14 -16.59 -46.06
N HIS A 870 13.04 -16.50 -46.82
CA HIS A 870 12.38 -17.64 -47.46
C HIS A 870 12.17 -17.48 -48.97
N THR A 871 12.27 -18.58 -49.70
CA THR A 871 11.93 -18.65 -51.13
C THR A 871 10.40 -18.69 -51.30
N LEU A 872 9.86 -17.78 -52.10
CA LEU A 872 8.40 -17.61 -52.25
C LEU A 872 7.90 -18.25 -53.55
N THR A 873 7.09 -19.30 -53.42
CA THR A 873 6.50 -20.07 -54.53
C THR A 873 5.09 -20.55 -54.18
N GLY A 874 4.22 -20.67 -55.18
CA GLY A 874 2.82 -21.08 -55.00
C GLY A 874 2.06 -20.13 -54.07
N ASP A 875 1.21 -20.69 -53.22
CA ASP A 875 0.31 -20.02 -52.28
C ASP A 875 1.02 -18.96 -51.41
N LEU A 876 2.28 -19.20 -51.00
CA LEU A 876 3.08 -18.24 -50.25
C LEU A 876 3.42 -16.98 -51.07
N ARG A 877 3.62 -17.13 -52.37
CA ARG A 877 3.86 -16.00 -53.29
C ARG A 877 2.58 -15.20 -53.51
N GLU A 878 1.46 -15.87 -53.64
CA GLU A 878 0.15 -15.22 -53.83
C GLU A 878 -0.26 -14.45 -52.57
N ALA A 879 -0.16 -15.07 -51.39
CA ALA A 879 -0.40 -14.40 -50.10
C ALA A 879 0.57 -13.25 -49.82
N TYR A 880 1.79 -13.30 -50.37
CA TYR A 880 2.76 -12.20 -50.29
C TYR A 880 2.33 -11.00 -51.14
N LEU A 881 1.92 -11.23 -52.40
CA LEU A 881 1.45 -10.18 -53.31
C LEU A 881 0.15 -9.53 -52.79
N ASP A 882 -0.81 -10.36 -52.38
CA ASP A 882 -2.10 -9.94 -51.79
C ASP A 882 -1.96 -9.15 -50.47
N ALA A 883 -0.87 -9.35 -49.73
CA ALA A 883 -0.49 -8.50 -48.61
C ALA A 883 0.25 -7.22 -49.06
N ALA A 884 1.11 -7.30 -50.08
CA ALA A 884 1.90 -6.19 -50.60
C ALA A 884 1.07 -5.15 -51.38
N ASP A 885 -0.05 -5.54 -52.00
CA ASP A 885 -0.97 -4.63 -52.71
C ASP A 885 -1.69 -3.65 -51.77
N ARG A 886 -1.57 -3.84 -50.44
CA ARG A 886 -1.99 -2.85 -49.43
C ARG A 886 -0.97 -1.73 -49.19
N LEU A 887 0.24 -1.84 -49.77
CA LEU A 887 1.29 -0.83 -49.71
C LEU A 887 1.21 0.10 -50.93
N GLN A 888 1.80 1.29 -50.79
CA GLN A 888 1.89 2.26 -51.90
C GLN A 888 3.29 2.88 -51.96
N GLY A 889 3.71 3.29 -53.15
CA GLY A 889 4.95 4.04 -53.36
C GLY A 889 6.22 3.30 -52.88
N TYR A 890 7.02 3.98 -52.06
CA TYR A 890 8.36 3.50 -51.67
C TYR A 890 8.37 2.14 -50.95
N ASP A 891 7.45 1.93 -50.00
CA ASP A 891 7.38 0.67 -49.25
C ASP A 891 6.96 -0.50 -50.15
N GLN A 892 6.03 -0.28 -51.09
CA GLN A 892 5.62 -1.28 -52.07
C GLN A 892 6.79 -1.64 -53.01
N GLY A 893 7.52 -0.63 -53.52
CA GLY A 893 8.69 -0.84 -54.35
C GLY A 893 9.82 -1.61 -53.65
N ARG A 894 10.05 -1.35 -52.35
CA ARG A 894 11.01 -2.13 -51.54
C ARG A 894 10.60 -3.59 -51.42
N VAL A 895 9.32 -3.85 -51.11
CA VAL A 895 8.76 -5.20 -50.94
C VAL A 895 8.81 -6.00 -52.25
N MET A 896 8.44 -5.41 -53.39
CA MET A 896 8.58 -6.05 -54.70
C MET A 896 10.05 -6.36 -55.05
N THR A 897 10.97 -5.46 -54.69
CA THR A 897 12.42 -5.69 -54.87
C THR A 897 12.92 -6.87 -54.00
N ALA A 898 12.38 -7.05 -52.80
CA ALA A 898 12.70 -8.19 -51.93
C ALA A 898 12.16 -9.51 -52.51
N LEU A 899 10.92 -9.52 -53.01
CA LEU A 899 10.33 -10.69 -53.69
C LEU A 899 11.19 -11.18 -54.86
N VAL A 900 11.60 -10.28 -55.77
CA VAL A 900 12.47 -10.63 -56.91
C VAL A 900 13.84 -11.16 -56.46
N LYS A 901 14.36 -10.72 -55.30
CA LYS A 901 15.59 -11.29 -54.70
C LYS A 901 15.37 -12.66 -54.04
N SER A 902 14.15 -12.99 -53.59
CA SER A 902 13.80 -14.33 -53.08
C SER A 902 13.62 -15.34 -54.22
N GLU A 903 12.96 -14.94 -55.31
CA GLU A 903 12.76 -15.77 -56.51
C GLU A 903 14.09 -16.13 -57.20
N ARG A 904 15.08 -15.24 -57.12
CA ARG A 904 16.45 -15.43 -57.64
C ARG A 904 17.37 -16.27 -56.74
N ARG A 905 16.88 -16.80 -55.62
CA ARG A 905 17.60 -17.75 -54.73
C ARG A 905 17.18 -19.21 -54.93
N LYS A 906 16.51 -19.51 -56.05
CA LYS A 906 16.28 -20.86 -56.56
C LYS A 906 17.55 -21.46 -57.15
#